data_AF-A0A8T3WQA2-F1
#
_entry.id   AF-A0A8T3WQA2-F1
#
_cell.length_a   1.000
_cell.length_b   1.000
_cell.length_c   1.000
_cell.angle_alpha   90.00
_cell.angle_beta   90.00
_cell.angle_gamma   90.00
#
_symmetry.space_group_name_H-M   'P 1'
#
loop_
_entity.id
_entity.type
_entity.pdbx_description
1 polymer ?
#
loop_
_entity_poly.entity_id
_entity_poly.type
_entity_poly.pdbx_seq_one_letter_code
_entity_poly.pdbx_strand_id
1 'polypeptide(L)'
;MAEKMAEAVGRITKNPKFIRNICTSAHIHHGKCISGDSRIMLANGTISTAREIFEKVSNDGIVFEEKEDHTIFIPKEEIDVYSLNKTSGKLEKKPLQYVWRLDGGKTIKISLRNGFEITTTPEHKYTVQRNGYAYVEAKDLRIGDRVVCAKDFGKLVGLGLDEKSILQMCEDNTNCNSVSSGNNLLILKAEVSDLVSEELAFIEVTKIESGFEEIVYDFTVPDNHNFIAEGMAIHNTAMTDNLIAAAGLMATKYAGDLEEGMATWQHKDEQERLMTVDAANVSMVHEYQGNEYLINLIDTPGHVDFGGNVTRAMRAIDGTIVLICAVEGIMPQTETVLKQALRERVKPVLFINKVDRLVKELHLTPEKIQERFVKLIGNFNKLIEDIAEPDYKQKWKVNIMDGSVAFGSARENWALSFAYMQKKNISFKDILRIYEMDEEQRKEWVWNNAPLHEVILDMVIKHHPDPVTAQHYRIPKIWRGDSESEFGKDLITCNPNGKVAFVITRIVVDPRSGKDISAGRLFSGTLTSGTEVFLNNAKQHQRIQNIYVYNGIKPELIDKIAAGNVCAISGVLGNAGETITIEPEQSFEELKHIFEPVITKAIEPKKPSDLPKLIEVLRKVGREDPSIVIEINEETGENLISGMGELHLEIIENRIITEKNVEVKTSAPIVVYRESITKLSQEVEGKTPNKHNKFYFVVEPLSPEIYKLVKDGTISEGRIKKKNLEIRQALISTGMDAKEADQVKNVFNGNIFLDKTRGQVHLGEVLEMIFDMFEEVMRKGPLAREPCFGVKVNLMDMTLHEDAIHRGPAQVYPAIREGIRGAMLTASPIMLEPMQVMLIEAPVEYMGNLTKLVNSMRGQLFDVNQEGAFVFIKAKLPVMNMLGWSSELRSATEGRGVSSLVDQSFERLPSELQQKVVQDIKKRKGLTDAMVGV
;
A
#
# COMPACT_ATOMS: atom_id res chain seq x y z
N MET A 1 7.35 30.86 12.20
CA MET A 1 8.15 29.62 12.04
C MET A 1 8.16 29.17 10.58
N ALA A 2 7.00 28.97 9.96
CA ALA A 2 6.88 28.60 8.53
C ALA A 2 7.74 29.44 7.56
N GLU A 3 7.71 30.79 7.63
CA GLU A 3 8.53 31.66 6.76
C GLU A 3 10.04 31.36 6.85
N LYS A 4 10.57 31.19 8.06
CA LYS A 4 11.97 30.79 8.27
C LYS A 4 12.29 29.43 7.64
N MET A 5 11.31 28.54 7.56
CA MET A 5 11.54 27.20 7.02
C MET A 5 11.46 27.17 5.49
N ALA A 6 10.59 27.97 4.86
CA ALA A 6 10.62 28.18 3.41
C ALA A 6 11.98 28.74 2.96
N GLU A 7 12.53 29.72 3.70
CA GLU A 7 13.90 30.23 3.50
C GLU A 7 14.98 29.17 3.73
N ALA A 8 14.86 28.36 4.79
CA ALA A 8 15.80 27.27 5.08
C ALA A 8 15.79 26.19 3.99
N VAL A 9 14.61 25.73 3.56
CA VAL A 9 14.44 24.80 2.44
C VAL A 9 15.04 25.40 1.15
N GLY A 10 14.69 26.64 0.81
CA GLY A 10 15.26 27.35 -0.34
C GLY A 10 16.78 27.61 -0.27
N ARG A 11 17.39 27.47 0.91
CA ARG A 11 18.85 27.49 1.12
C ARG A 11 19.46 26.09 1.00
N ILE A 12 18.90 25.09 1.69
CA ILE A 12 19.45 23.73 1.81
C ILE A 12 19.32 22.96 0.49
N THR A 13 18.20 23.11 -0.22
CA THR A 13 17.94 22.50 -1.55
C THR A 13 19.02 22.79 -2.60
N LYS A 14 19.88 23.80 -2.40
CA LYS A 14 20.99 24.17 -3.29
C LYS A 14 22.24 23.30 -3.11
N ASN A 15 22.36 22.53 -2.02
CA ASN A 15 23.53 21.69 -1.74
C ASN A 15 23.11 20.27 -1.37
N PRO A 16 23.26 19.29 -2.28
CA PRO A 16 22.78 17.93 -2.05
C PRO A 16 23.38 17.24 -0.83
N LYS A 17 24.57 17.62 -0.34
CA LYS A 17 25.20 16.98 0.84
C LYS A 17 24.35 17.09 2.12
N PHE A 18 23.54 18.13 2.22
CA PHE A 18 22.64 18.38 3.35
C PHE A 18 21.23 17.81 3.14
N ILE A 19 20.99 17.04 2.08
CA ILE A 19 19.72 16.38 1.78
C ILE A 19 19.78 14.92 2.23
N ARG A 20 18.66 14.39 2.74
CA ARG A 20 18.38 12.97 2.88
C ARG A 20 17.02 12.67 2.25
N ASN A 21 16.98 11.77 1.28
CA ASN A 21 15.74 11.28 0.69
C ASN A 21 15.47 9.89 1.28
N ILE A 22 14.38 9.72 2.03
CA ILE A 22 14.07 8.51 2.80
C ILE A 22 12.60 8.07 2.66
N CYS A 23 12.30 6.83 3.05
CA CYS A 23 10.93 6.37 3.28
C CYS A 23 10.75 5.68 4.65
N THR A 24 9.50 5.60 5.08
CA THR A 24 9.01 4.71 6.14
C THR A 24 8.38 3.45 5.54
N SER A 25 8.55 2.31 6.20
CA SER A 25 7.97 1.02 5.80
C SER A 25 7.45 0.28 7.03
N ALA A 26 6.12 0.20 7.21
CA ALA A 26 5.47 -0.07 8.51
C ALA A 26 4.20 -0.97 8.46
N HIS A 27 3.79 -1.46 9.65
CA HIS A 27 2.59 -2.28 9.93
C HIS A 27 2.06 -2.00 11.36
N ILE A 28 0.76 -1.69 11.59
CA ILE A 28 0.25 -1.16 12.89
C ILE A 28 -1.26 -1.44 13.19
N HIS A 29 -1.61 -2.02 14.37
CA HIS A 29 -2.95 -2.04 15.04
C HIS A 29 -2.93 -1.65 16.55
N HIS A 30 -4.06 -1.19 17.19
CA HIS A 30 -4.23 -0.85 18.65
C HIS A 30 -5.74 -0.83 19.16
N GLY A 31 -6.05 -0.89 20.49
CA GLY A 31 -7.44 -0.85 21.12
C GLY A 31 -7.68 0.07 22.39
N LYS A 32 -8.93 0.21 22.93
CA LYS A 32 -9.38 1.16 24.04
C LYS A 32 -10.76 0.84 24.73
N CYS A 33 -10.99 1.07 26.04
CA CYS A 33 -12.12 0.43 26.83
C CYS A 33 -12.97 1.34 27.80
N ILE A 34 -14.12 0.83 28.32
CA ILE A 34 -15.14 1.45 29.24
C ILE A 34 -15.49 0.63 30.52
N SER A 35 -16.18 1.18 31.53
CA SER A 35 -16.67 0.41 32.72
C SER A 35 -17.89 -0.47 32.41
N GLY A 36 -18.03 -1.59 33.14
CA GLY A 36 -19.11 -2.56 33.01
C GLY A 36 -20.51 -2.03 33.32
N ASP A 37 -20.63 -1.04 34.21
CA ASP A 37 -21.93 -0.46 34.58
C ASP A 37 -22.45 0.55 33.53
N SER A 38 -21.60 0.93 32.55
CA SER A 38 -21.95 1.88 31.50
C SER A 38 -23.06 1.32 30.60
N ARG A 39 -24.19 2.03 30.50
CA ARG A 39 -25.34 1.64 29.65
C ARG A 39 -25.08 1.94 28.19
N ILE A 40 -25.22 0.94 27.33
CA ILE A 40 -25.07 1.03 25.87
C ILE A 40 -26.46 1.02 25.23
N MET A 41 -26.65 1.84 24.20
CA MET A 41 -27.91 1.93 23.47
C MET A 41 -27.92 0.97 22.28
N LEU A 42 -28.76 -0.07 22.37
CA LEU A 42 -28.95 -1.05 21.31
C LEU A 42 -29.92 -0.53 20.25
N ALA A 43 -29.70 -0.88 18.98
CA ALA A 43 -30.48 -0.32 17.87
C ALA A 43 -31.90 -0.88 17.73
N ASN A 44 -32.27 -1.85 18.57
CA ASN A 44 -33.63 -2.33 18.77
C ASN A 44 -34.45 -1.45 19.76
N GLY A 45 -33.85 -0.39 20.33
CA GLY A 45 -34.49 0.51 21.30
C GLY A 45 -34.37 0.05 22.76
N THR A 46 -33.59 -0.99 23.06
CA THR A 46 -33.30 -1.41 24.43
C THR A 46 -31.99 -0.80 24.94
N ILE A 47 -31.86 -0.70 26.26
CA ILE A 47 -30.67 -0.23 26.96
C ILE A 47 -30.17 -1.40 27.80
N SER A 48 -28.89 -1.72 27.68
CA SER A 48 -28.23 -2.77 28.48
C SER A 48 -26.86 -2.28 28.91
N THR A 49 -26.41 -2.67 30.10
CA THR A 49 -25.04 -2.32 30.55
C THR A 49 -23.98 -3.07 29.73
N ALA A 50 -22.77 -2.52 29.68
CA ALA A 50 -21.63 -3.19 29.07
C ALA A 50 -21.41 -4.60 29.65
N ARG A 51 -21.59 -4.75 30.97
CA ARG A 51 -21.58 -6.06 31.65
C ARG A 51 -22.73 -6.94 31.19
N GLU A 52 -23.97 -6.45 31.11
CA GLU A 52 -25.13 -7.26 30.65
C GLU A 52 -24.98 -7.72 29.20
N ILE A 53 -24.43 -6.89 28.31
CA ILE A 53 -24.19 -7.27 26.91
C ILE A 53 -23.08 -8.32 26.84
N PHE A 54 -21.99 -8.13 27.58
CA PHE A 54 -20.96 -9.16 27.72
C PHE A 54 -21.51 -10.45 28.33
N GLU A 55 -22.30 -10.38 29.40
CA GLU A 55 -22.89 -11.55 30.06
C GLU A 55 -23.84 -12.28 29.12
N LYS A 56 -24.74 -11.58 28.40
CA LYS A 56 -25.59 -12.20 27.37
C LYS A 56 -24.73 -12.95 26.36
N VAL A 57 -23.79 -12.25 25.73
CA VAL A 57 -22.91 -12.78 24.69
C VAL A 57 -21.95 -13.87 25.23
N SER A 58 -21.67 -13.90 26.54
CA SER A 58 -20.87 -14.97 27.17
C SER A 58 -21.67 -16.26 27.40
N ASN A 59 -22.99 -16.16 27.53
CA ASN A 59 -23.88 -17.31 27.75
C ASN A 59 -24.27 -18.00 26.43
N ASP A 60 -24.43 -17.23 25.34
CA ASP A 60 -24.93 -17.74 24.05
C ASP A 60 -24.01 -17.52 22.84
N GLY A 61 -23.02 -16.63 22.95
CA GLY A 61 -22.03 -16.31 21.93
C GLY A 61 -20.86 -17.29 21.85
N ILE A 62 -19.89 -16.94 21.01
CA ILE A 62 -18.69 -17.77 20.77
C ILE A 62 -17.52 -17.13 21.53
N VAL A 63 -16.86 -17.90 22.41
CA VAL A 63 -15.59 -17.49 23.02
C VAL A 63 -14.59 -17.28 21.88
N PHE A 64 -14.15 -16.04 21.68
CA PHE A 64 -13.06 -15.72 20.77
C PHE A 64 -11.73 -15.94 21.50
N GLU A 65 -11.57 -15.35 22.69
CA GLU A 65 -10.35 -15.47 23.49
C GLU A 65 -10.67 -15.54 24.98
N GLU A 66 -9.93 -16.35 25.73
CA GLU A 66 -9.96 -16.35 27.20
C GLU A 66 -8.53 -16.52 27.71
N LYS A 67 -8.04 -15.48 28.39
CA LYS A 67 -6.71 -15.37 29.02
C LYS A 67 -6.88 -14.89 30.46
N GLU A 68 -5.80 -14.93 31.23
CA GLU A 68 -5.81 -14.46 32.62
C GLU A 68 -6.14 -12.97 32.74
N ASP A 69 -5.81 -12.15 31.73
CA ASP A 69 -5.95 -10.68 31.71
C ASP A 69 -7.14 -10.17 30.87
N HIS A 70 -7.77 -11.01 30.05
CA HIS A 70 -8.98 -10.64 29.30
C HIS A 70 -9.76 -11.82 28.71
N THR A 71 -11.04 -11.58 28.44
CA THR A 71 -11.97 -12.48 27.76
C THR A 71 -12.68 -11.74 26.63
N ILE A 72 -12.82 -12.37 25.47
CA ILE A 72 -13.46 -11.78 24.28
C ILE A 72 -14.49 -12.78 23.76
N PHE A 73 -15.69 -12.30 23.44
CA PHE A 73 -16.73 -13.10 22.81
C PHE A 73 -17.25 -12.45 21.52
N ILE A 74 -17.66 -13.27 20.57
CA ILE A 74 -18.39 -12.86 19.37
C ILE A 74 -19.90 -13.07 19.61
N PRO A 75 -20.75 -12.04 19.40
CA PRO A 75 -22.21 -12.21 19.40
C PRO A 75 -22.67 -13.24 18.36
N LYS A 76 -23.43 -14.24 18.81
CA LYS A 76 -24.03 -15.26 17.92
C LYS A 76 -25.35 -14.79 17.30
N GLU A 77 -26.06 -13.93 18.01
CA GLU A 77 -27.16 -13.12 17.47
C GLU A 77 -26.64 -11.73 17.11
N GLU A 78 -27.21 -11.11 16.07
CA GLU A 78 -26.84 -9.76 15.64
C GLU A 78 -27.30 -8.73 16.70
N ILE A 79 -26.35 -8.17 17.45
CA ILE A 79 -26.59 -7.10 18.42
C ILE A 79 -26.14 -5.79 17.80
N ASP A 80 -27.10 -5.03 17.25
CA ASP A 80 -26.84 -3.69 16.74
C ASP A 80 -26.69 -2.67 17.88
N VAL A 81 -25.72 -1.77 17.73
CA VAL A 81 -25.56 -0.53 18.51
C VAL A 81 -25.70 0.69 17.59
N TYR A 82 -25.94 1.86 18.18
CA TYR A 82 -25.82 3.11 17.46
C TYR A 82 -24.36 3.59 17.45
N SER A 83 -23.84 3.86 16.25
CA SER A 83 -22.52 4.40 15.97
C SER A 83 -22.66 5.80 15.38
N LEU A 84 -21.79 6.73 15.79
CA LEU A 84 -21.70 8.06 15.21
C LEU A 84 -20.95 8.00 13.88
N ASN A 85 -21.65 8.26 12.78
CA ASN A 85 -20.99 8.48 11.50
C ASN A 85 -20.37 9.88 11.47
N LYS A 86 -19.04 9.91 11.57
CA LYS A 86 -18.23 11.13 11.62
C LYS A 86 -18.35 12.02 10.37
N THR A 87 -18.72 11.45 9.22
CA THR A 87 -18.93 12.21 7.97
C THR A 87 -20.33 12.84 7.90
N SER A 88 -21.37 12.13 8.32
CA SER A 88 -22.77 12.59 8.19
C SER A 88 -23.28 13.38 9.41
N GLY A 89 -22.61 13.28 10.55
CA GLY A 89 -23.05 13.90 11.81
C GLY A 89 -24.33 13.29 12.38
N LYS A 90 -24.61 12.02 12.03
CA LYS A 90 -25.81 11.28 12.41
C LYS A 90 -25.47 9.96 13.08
N LEU A 91 -26.45 9.41 13.81
CA LEU A 91 -26.36 8.07 14.36
C LEU A 91 -26.79 7.04 13.32
N GLU A 92 -25.99 5.99 13.16
CA GLU A 92 -26.23 4.87 12.24
C GLU A 92 -26.22 3.55 13.01
N LYS A 93 -27.02 2.58 12.56
CA LYS A 93 -27.08 1.24 13.17
C LYS A 93 -25.91 0.40 12.66
N LYS A 94 -25.15 -0.22 13.57
CA LYS A 94 -24.01 -1.09 13.25
C LYS A 94 -23.97 -2.29 14.20
N PRO A 95 -23.71 -3.51 13.71
CA PRO A 95 -23.62 -4.70 14.56
C PRO A 95 -22.32 -4.71 15.39
N LEU A 96 -22.38 -5.25 16.60
CA LEU A 96 -21.21 -5.57 17.41
C LEU A 96 -20.45 -6.77 16.81
N GLN A 97 -19.16 -6.61 16.53
CA GLN A 97 -18.29 -7.70 16.05
C GLN A 97 -17.66 -8.49 17.19
N TYR A 98 -17.18 -7.79 18.22
CA TYR A 98 -16.55 -8.38 19.39
C TYR A 98 -16.98 -7.65 20.65
N VAL A 99 -17.18 -8.40 21.73
CA VAL A 99 -17.49 -7.90 23.06
C VAL A 99 -16.38 -8.38 24.00
N TRP A 100 -15.65 -7.42 24.56
CA TRP A 100 -14.45 -7.64 25.35
C TRP A 100 -14.76 -7.40 26.83
N ARG A 101 -14.10 -8.17 27.68
CA ARG A 101 -13.89 -7.95 29.11
C ARG A 101 -12.39 -8.00 29.32
N LEU A 102 -11.81 -6.99 29.92
CA LEU A 102 -10.38 -6.87 30.16
C LEU A 102 -10.17 -6.55 31.65
N ASP A 103 -9.02 -6.96 32.17
CA ASP A 103 -8.58 -6.51 33.49
C ASP A 103 -8.55 -4.97 33.52
N GLY A 104 -9.18 -4.44 34.56
CA GLY A 104 -9.40 -3.03 34.71
C GLY A 104 -8.19 -2.30 35.29
N GLY A 105 -8.47 -1.15 35.90
CA GLY A 105 -7.44 -0.30 36.47
C GLY A 105 -8.03 1.03 36.91
N LYS A 106 -7.18 2.06 36.94
CA LYS A 106 -7.65 3.44 37.16
C LYS A 106 -8.67 3.79 36.08
N THR A 107 -9.82 4.33 36.50
CA THR A 107 -10.88 4.82 35.62
C THR A 107 -11.22 6.27 35.95
N ILE A 108 -11.98 6.92 35.07
CA ILE A 108 -12.43 8.29 35.23
C ILE A 108 -13.93 8.33 34.96
N LYS A 109 -14.67 8.76 35.98
CA LYS A 109 -16.10 9.01 35.92
C LYS A 109 -16.34 10.46 35.53
N ILE A 110 -17.15 10.67 34.51
CA ILE A 110 -17.49 11.99 33.94
C ILE A 110 -19.00 12.16 34.07
N SER A 111 -19.44 13.22 34.74
CA SER A 111 -20.86 13.59 34.87
C SER A 111 -21.17 14.83 34.05
N LEU A 112 -22.32 14.84 33.39
CA LEU A 112 -22.77 15.89 32.49
C LEU A 112 -23.96 16.68 33.05
N ARG A 113 -24.18 17.88 32.52
CA ARG A 113 -25.21 18.84 32.93
C ARG A 113 -26.65 18.35 32.71
N ASN A 114 -26.85 17.38 31.83
CA ASN A 114 -28.12 16.70 31.61
C ASN A 114 -28.34 15.47 32.53
N GLY A 115 -27.39 15.15 33.41
CA GLY A 115 -27.45 14.02 34.33
C GLY A 115 -26.90 12.69 33.80
N PHE A 116 -26.33 12.64 32.59
CA PHE A 116 -25.57 11.45 32.16
C PHE A 116 -24.25 11.33 32.93
N GLU A 117 -23.87 10.10 33.27
CA GLU A 117 -22.59 9.78 33.89
C GLU A 117 -22.00 8.54 33.22
N ILE A 118 -20.71 8.57 32.88
CA ILE A 118 -19.98 7.42 32.33
C ILE A 118 -18.65 7.24 33.03
N THR A 119 -18.21 5.99 33.22
CA THR A 119 -16.89 5.65 33.76
C THR A 119 -16.05 4.98 32.68
N THR A 120 -14.91 5.55 32.31
CA THR A 120 -14.06 5.04 31.23
C THR A 120 -12.58 4.98 31.61
N THR A 121 -11.76 4.34 30.77
CA THR A 121 -10.31 4.33 30.97
C THR A 121 -9.70 5.72 30.70
N PRO A 122 -8.61 6.14 31.39
CA PRO A 122 -8.03 7.48 31.23
C PRO A 122 -7.67 7.88 29.79
N GLU A 123 -7.32 6.91 28.95
CA GLU A 123 -6.92 7.02 27.54
C GLU A 123 -8.11 7.08 26.55
N HIS A 124 -9.33 7.07 27.09
CA HIS A 124 -10.58 7.00 26.34
C HIS A 124 -10.97 8.39 25.79
N LYS A 125 -11.18 8.53 24.48
CA LYS A 125 -11.40 9.84 23.84
C LYS A 125 -12.88 10.20 23.72
N TYR A 126 -13.19 11.45 24.05
CA TYR A 126 -14.49 12.10 23.86
C TYR A 126 -14.39 13.21 22.82
N THR A 127 -15.46 13.43 22.04
CA THR A 127 -15.56 14.59 21.14
C THR A 127 -16.04 15.80 21.93
N VAL A 128 -15.27 16.90 21.96
CA VAL A 128 -15.49 18.07 22.82
C VAL A 128 -15.52 19.38 22.02
N GLN A 129 -16.37 20.33 22.43
CA GLN A 129 -16.40 21.69 21.93
C GLN A 129 -15.55 22.62 22.79
N ARG A 130 -14.34 22.98 22.32
CA ARG A 130 -13.41 23.95 22.93
C ARG A 130 -12.87 24.89 21.85
N ASN A 131 -13.55 26.01 21.58
CA ASN A 131 -13.23 26.96 20.48
C ASN A 131 -13.14 26.29 19.09
N GLY A 132 -13.99 25.31 18.85
CA GLY A 132 -13.90 24.34 17.75
C GLY A 132 -14.27 22.94 18.28
N TYR A 133 -14.21 21.93 17.43
CA TYR A 133 -14.24 20.53 17.88
C TYR A 133 -12.82 20.07 18.19
N ALA A 134 -12.67 19.19 19.17
CA ALA A 134 -11.41 18.57 19.56
C ALA A 134 -11.67 17.24 20.27
N TYR A 135 -10.84 16.23 20.03
CA TYR A 135 -10.89 15.01 20.81
C TYR A 135 -10.06 15.17 22.10
N VAL A 136 -10.64 14.77 23.22
CA VAL A 136 -10.02 14.92 24.55
C VAL A 136 -10.11 13.58 25.28
N GLU A 137 -8.98 13.10 25.77
CA GLU A 137 -8.92 11.88 26.58
C GLU A 137 -9.59 12.11 27.94
N ALA A 138 -10.18 11.08 28.55
CA ALA A 138 -10.99 11.16 29.77
C ALA A 138 -10.27 11.92 30.91
N LYS A 139 -8.96 11.77 30.97
CA LYS A 139 -8.04 12.43 31.93
C LYS A 139 -7.78 13.92 31.66
N ASP A 140 -7.98 14.38 30.43
CA ASP A 140 -7.72 15.75 29.97
C ASP A 140 -9.01 16.60 29.84
N LEU A 141 -10.16 15.99 30.11
CA LEU A 141 -11.44 16.66 30.28
C LEU A 141 -11.41 17.60 31.50
N ARG A 142 -12.21 18.68 31.41
CA ARG A 142 -12.34 19.71 32.44
C ARG A 142 -13.81 20.01 32.67
N ILE A 143 -14.16 20.38 33.89
CA ILE A 143 -15.49 20.91 34.21
C ILE A 143 -15.71 22.17 33.35
N GLY A 144 -16.85 22.24 32.66
CA GLY A 144 -17.18 23.26 31.65
C GLY A 144 -16.95 22.84 30.19
N ASP A 145 -16.28 21.73 29.93
CA ASP A 145 -16.15 21.17 28.58
C ASP A 145 -17.49 20.69 28.04
N ARG A 146 -17.82 20.91 26.77
CA ARG A 146 -19.07 20.38 26.18
C ARG A 146 -18.81 19.17 25.32
N VAL A 147 -19.32 17.99 25.66
CA VAL A 147 -19.09 16.75 24.91
C VAL A 147 -20.27 16.37 24.02
N VAL A 148 -20.02 15.72 22.87
CA VAL A 148 -21.07 15.26 21.96
C VAL A 148 -21.90 14.17 22.63
N CYS A 149 -23.21 14.40 22.72
CA CYS A 149 -24.18 13.46 23.27
C CYS A 149 -25.41 13.31 22.37
N ALA A 150 -26.17 12.22 22.55
CA ALA A 150 -27.53 12.12 22.03
C ALA A 150 -28.47 13.16 22.68
N LYS A 151 -29.24 13.87 21.85
CA LYS A 151 -30.10 15.00 22.25
C LYS A 151 -31.41 14.56 22.90
N ASP A 152 -32.10 13.62 22.27
CA ASP A 152 -33.42 13.11 22.69
C ASP A 152 -33.36 11.59 22.80
N PHE A 153 -32.80 11.15 23.93
CA PHE A 153 -32.57 9.75 24.23
C PHE A 153 -33.90 8.95 24.25
N GLY A 154 -34.98 9.53 24.79
CA GLY A 154 -36.27 8.85 24.93
C GLY A 154 -37.00 8.60 23.60
N LYS A 155 -36.85 9.50 22.63
CA LYS A 155 -37.38 9.31 21.26
C LYS A 155 -36.55 8.29 20.48
N LEU A 156 -35.24 8.21 20.72
CA LEU A 156 -34.33 7.23 20.11
C LEU A 156 -34.58 5.78 20.59
N VAL A 157 -34.98 5.58 21.86
CA VAL A 157 -35.41 4.27 22.37
C VAL A 157 -36.90 3.95 22.15
N GLY A 158 -37.63 4.79 21.40
CA GLY A 158 -38.99 4.48 20.95
C GLY A 158 -40.06 4.44 22.05
N LEU A 159 -39.87 5.17 23.16
CA LEU A 159 -40.75 5.12 24.35
C LEU A 159 -42.20 5.59 24.12
N GLY A 160 -42.55 6.07 22.92
CA GLY A 160 -43.95 6.29 22.51
C GLY A 160 -44.73 7.37 23.26
N LEU A 161 -44.06 8.19 24.08
CA LEU A 161 -44.67 9.28 24.82
C LEU A 161 -44.88 10.50 23.91
N ASP A 162 -46.10 11.04 23.90
CA ASP A 162 -46.41 12.25 23.15
C ASP A 162 -46.02 13.51 23.93
N GLU A 163 -45.78 14.59 23.18
CA GLU A 163 -45.28 15.87 23.71
C GLU A 163 -46.22 16.47 24.77
N LYS A 164 -47.53 16.14 24.71
CA LYS A 164 -48.52 16.51 25.72
C LYS A 164 -48.36 15.77 27.05
N SER A 165 -48.21 14.44 27.03
CA SER A 165 -47.98 13.67 28.27
C SER A 165 -46.71 14.16 28.97
N ILE A 166 -45.67 14.48 28.19
CA ILE A 166 -44.41 15.02 28.69
C ILE A 166 -44.60 16.40 29.35
N LEU A 167 -45.32 17.32 28.69
CA LEU A 167 -45.64 18.63 29.26
C LEU A 167 -46.44 18.52 30.57
N GLN A 168 -47.41 17.61 30.63
CA GLN A 168 -48.26 17.43 31.80
C GLN A 168 -47.48 16.87 33.02
N MET A 169 -46.47 16.03 32.80
CA MET A 169 -45.55 15.61 33.87
C MET A 169 -44.60 16.72 34.34
N CYS A 170 -44.41 17.78 33.55
CA CYS A 170 -43.58 18.94 33.92
C CYS A 170 -44.34 20.00 34.71
N GLU A 171 -45.67 20.10 34.57
CA GLU A 171 -46.48 21.08 35.32
C GLU A 171 -46.53 20.78 36.83
N ASP A 172 -46.42 19.50 37.22
CA ASP A 172 -46.41 19.07 38.63
C ASP A 172 -45.03 19.23 39.33
N ASN A 173 -43.93 19.49 38.60
CA ASN A 173 -42.59 19.64 39.17
C ASN A 173 -41.77 20.75 38.47
N THR A 174 -41.76 21.94 39.09
CA THR A 174 -41.13 23.16 38.58
C THR A 174 -39.59 23.20 38.73
N ASN A 175 -38.89 22.24 38.10
CA ASN A 175 -37.53 22.34 37.51
C ASN A 175 -36.95 20.93 37.17
N CYS A 176 -37.63 20.15 36.33
CA CYS A 176 -37.06 18.92 35.77
C CYS A 176 -36.37 19.19 34.42
N ASN A 177 -35.04 19.17 34.39
CA ASN A 177 -34.27 19.11 33.13
C ASN A 177 -34.30 17.70 32.51
N SER A 178 -34.49 16.69 33.36
CA SER A 178 -34.63 15.28 33.01
C SER A 178 -35.61 14.59 33.95
N VAL A 179 -36.28 13.53 33.47
CA VAL A 179 -37.16 12.66 34.28
C VAL A 179 -36.68 11.21 34.14
N SER A 180 -36.41 10.56 35.26
CA SER A 180 -36.05 9.13 35.33
C SER A 180 -37.25 8.28 35.74
N SER A 181 -37.54 7.21 35.01
CA SER A 181 -38.52 6.19 35.40
C SER A 181 -37.97 4.80 35.11
N GLY A 182 -37.68 4.04 36.16
CA GLY A 182 -36.91 2.80 36.04
C GLY A 182 -35.54 3.05 35.40
N ASN A 183 -35.15 2.21 34.43
CA ASN A 183 -33.89 2.34 33.70
C ASN A 183 -33.91 3.43 32.61
N ASN A 184 -35.05 4.11 32.38
CA ASN A 184 -35.22 5.07 31.29
C ASN A 184 -35.05 6.52 31.77
N LEU A 185 -34.24 7.31 31.05
CA LEU A 185 -34.05 8.74 31.29
C LEU A 185 -34.58 9.56 30.10
N LEU A 186 -35.50 10.48 30.37
CA LEU A 186 -36.03 11.45 29.41
C LEU A 186 -35.38 12.81 29.65
N ILE A 187 -34.89 13.47 28.60
CA ILE A 187 -34.33 14.84 28.64
C ILE A 187 -35.39 15.78 28.06
N LEU A 188 -35.68 16.87 28.77
CA LEU A 188 -36.86 17.69 28.49
C LEU A 188 -36.57 19.00 27.75
N LYS A 189 -35.36 19.56 27.90
CA LYS A 189 -34.90 20.75 27.17
C LYS A 189 -33.38 20.73 26.95
N ALA A 190 -32.98 20.98 25.71
CA ALA A 190 -31.65 21.48 25.35
C ALA A 190 -31.83 22.86 24.71
N GLU A 191 -30.92 23.82 24.96
CA GLU A 191 -31.01 25.14 24.34
C GLU A 191 -30.63 25.06 22.85
N VAL A 192 -31.19 25.95 22.01
CA VAL A 192 -30.97 25.91 20.54
C VAL A 192 -29.50 26.14 20.18
N SER A 193 -28.74 26.81 21.05
CA SER A 193 -27.28 27.00 20.98
C SER A 193 -26.47 25.71 21.08
N ASP A 194 -27.08 24.61 21.52
CA ASP A 194 -26.38 23.42 21.97
C ASP A 194 -26.46 22.27 20.96
N LEU A 195 -27.07 22.51 19.80
CA LEU A 195 -27.40 21.49 18.82
C LEU A 195 -26.23 21.22 17.86
N VAL A 196 -25.93 19.94 17.64
CA VAL A 196 -25.06 19.47 16.55
C VAL A 196 -25.90 19.07 15.33
N SER A 197 -27.03 18.40 15.59
CA SER A 197 -28.00 17.97 14.58
C SER A 197 -29.39 17.82 15.22
N GLU A 198 -30.35 17.21 14.50
CA GLU A 198 -31.65 16.87 15.07
C GLU A 198 -31.57 15.83 16.21
N GLU A 199 -30.50 15.01 16.21
CA GLU A 199 -30.33 13.85 17.10
C GLU A 199 -29.20 14.02 18.13
N LEU A 200 -28.33 15.02 17.97
CA LEU A 200 -27.10 15.22 18.78
C LEU A 200 -27.00 16.64 19.35
N ALA A 201 -26.44 16.75 20.57
CA ALA A 201 -26.22 18.00 21.30
C ALA A 201 -24.85 18.02 22.02
N PHE A 202 -24.31 19.22 22.27
CA PHE A 202 -23.11 19.45 23.07
C PHE A 202 -23.47 19.72 24.54
N ILE A 203 -23.12 18.79 25.42
CA ILE A 203 -23.54 18.82 26.82
C ILE A 203 -22.34 19.03 27.73
N GLU A 204 -22.46 20.02 28.62
CA GLU A 204 -21.40 20.48 29.52
C GLU A 204 -21.07 19.44 30.60
N VAL A 205 -19.77 19.18 30.83
CA VAL A 205 -19.23 18.35 31.91
C VAL A 205 -19.32 19.14 33.21
N THR A 206 -20.06 18.61 34.18
CA THR A 206 -20.28 19.24 35.50
C THR A 206 -19.40 18.64 36.58
N LYS A 207 -18.93 17.40 36.41
CA LYS A 207 -18.14 16.68 37.41
C LYS A 207 -17.17 15.70 36.74
N ILE A 208 -15.99 15.53 37.32
CA ILE A 208 -15.00 14.52 36.93
C ILE A 208 -14.42 13.91 38.20
N GLU A 209 -14.44 12.59 38.32
CA GLU A 209 -13.96 11.85 39.50
C GLU A 209 -13.04 10.71 39.06
N SER A 210 -11.89 10.54 39.70
CA SER A 210 -11.04 9.36 39.48
C SER A 210 -11.60 8.17 40.26
N GLY A 211 -11.70 7.02 39.60
CA GLY A 211 -12.12 5.75 40.18
C GLY A 211 -11.13 4.63 39.90
N PHE A 212 -11.53 3.43 40.27
CA PHE A 212 -10.87 2.18 39.91
C PHE A 212 -11.95 1.14 39.62
N GLU A 213 -11.78 0.38 38.56
CA GLU A 213 -12.62 -0.77 38.21
C GLU A 213 -11.70 -2.00 38.12
N GLU A 214 -12.07 -3.12 38.73
CA GLU A 214 -11.31 -4.37 38.56
C GLU A 214 -11.44 -4.93 37.14
N ILE A 215 -12.50 -4.57 36.42
CA ILE A 215 -12.85 -5.11 35.10
C ILE A 215 -13.41 -3.98 34.22
N VAL A 216 -12.87 -3.83 33.02
CA VAL A 216 -13.38 -2.93 31.97
C VAL A 216 -13.81 -3.74 30.75
N TYR A 217 -14.57 -3.13 29.84
CA TYR A 217 -15.19 -3.78 28.70
C TYR A 217 -14.94 -2.95 27.43
N ASP A 218 -14.89 -3.57 26.26
CA ASP A 218 -14.74 -2.89 24.97
C ASP A 218 -15.66 -3.55 23.92
N PHE A 219 -16.02 -2.81 22.88
CA PHE A 219 -17.00 -3.17 21.88
C PHE A 219 -16.50 -2.78 20.50
N THR A 220 -16.14 -3.78 19.70
CA THR A 220 -15.67 -3.53 18.33
C THR A 220 -16.86 -3.34 17.40
N VAL A 221 -16.93 -2.18 16.76
CA VAL A 221 -17.98 -1.80 15.79
C VAL A 221 -17.34 -1.61 14.40
N PRO A 222 -17.94 -2.17 13.33
CA PRO A 222 -17.41 -2.05 11.97
C PRO A 222 -17.22 -0.60 11.53
N ASP A 223 -16.23 -0.40 10.67
CA ASP A 223 -15.85 0.87 10.03
C ASP A 223 -15.42 1.94 11.05
N ASN A 224 -16.39 2.54 11.74
CA ASN A 224 -16.22 3.77 12.50
C ASN A 224 -15.63 3.58 13.91
N HIS A 225 -15.42 2.34 14.37
CA HIS A 225 -14.81 1.97 15.67
C HIS A 225 -15.31 2.81 16.86
N ASN A 226 -16.61 3.12 16.87
CA ASN A 226 -17.28 3.94 17.89
C ASN A 226 -18.72 3.50 18.10
N PHE A 227 -19.23 3.70 19.31
CA PHE A 227 -20.60 3.39 19.73
C PHE A 227 -21.09 4.40 20.78
N ILE A 228 -22.40 4.46 20.97
CA ILE A 228 -23.04 5.30 21.99
C ILE A 228 -23.18 4.56 23.33
N ALA A 229 -22.42 4.99 24.32
CA ALA A 229 -22.52 4.56 25.72
C ALA A 229 -22.84 5.77 26.61
N GLU A 230 -23.83 5.65 27.50
CA GLU A 230 -24.33 6.72 28.38
C GLU A 230 -24.66 8.03 27.61
N GLY A 231 -25.07 7.86 26.34
CA GLY A 231 -25.34 8.96 25.41
C GLY A 231 -24.13 9.55 24.67
N MET A 232 -22.89 9.08 24.90
CA MET A 232 -21.60 9.67 24.44
C MET A 232 -20.83 8.76 23.46
N ALA A 233 -19.86 9.28 22.67
CA ALA A 233 -19.10 8.57 21.58
C ALA A 233 -17.55 8.50 21.75
N ILE A 234 -16.84 7.55 21.07
CA ILE A 234 -15.60 6.83 21.51
C ILE A 234 -14.62 6.43 20.34
N HIS A 235 -13.26 6.57 20.32
CA HIS A 235 -12.39 6.08 19.17
C HIS A 235 -10.81 6.02 19.39
N ASN A 236 -9.99 5.45 18.44
CA ASN A 236 -8.52 5.12 18.58
C ASN A 236 -7.53 5.25 17.36
N THR A 237 -6.21 5.35 17.68
CA THR A 237 -4.93 5.15 16.92
C THR A 237 -4.06 6.42 16.77
N ALA A 238 -2.76 6.37 16.35
CA ALA A 238 -1.78 7.44 16.69
C ALA A 238 -0.39 7.65 15.95
N MET A 239 0.01 7.04 14.80
CA MET A 239 1.47 7.01 14.42
C MET A 239 2.12 8.19 13.63
N THR A 240 2.20 8.17 12.28
CA THR A 240 3.19 8.95 11.46
C THR A 240 3.23 10.45 11.79
N ASP A 241 2.11 10.99 12.23
CA ASP A 241 1.91 12.37 12.69
C ASP A 241 2.83 12.76 13.86
N ASN A 242 3.26 11.81 14.70
CA ASN A 242 4.15 12.07 15.83
C ASN A 242 5.57 12.50 15.40
N LEU A 243 6.09 12.00 14.26
CA LEU A 243 7.35 12.49 13.70
C LEU A 243 7.19 13.90 13.12
N ILE A 244 6.09 14.15 12.43
CA ILE A 244 5.81 15.43 11.75
C ILE A 244 5.55 16.56 12.76
N ALA A 245 4.74 16.28 13.80
CA ALA A 245 4.39 17.26 14.81
C ALA A 245 5.55 17.55 15.78
N ALA A 246 6.36 16.55 16.12
CA ALA A 246 7.52 16.76 16.98
C ALA A 246 8.68 17.50 16.26
N ALA A 247 8.75 17.44 14.92
CA ALA A 247 9.64 18.27 14.10
C ALA A 247 9.20 19.76 13.96
N GLY A 248 8.17 20.20 14.71
CA GLY A 248 7.74 21.60 14.77
C GLY A 248 6.92 22.09 13.57
N LEU A 249 6.46 21.19 12.70
CA LEU A 249 5.70 21.50 11.47
C LEU A 249 4.20 21.71 11.73
N MET A 250 3.72 21.26 12.88
CA MET A 250 2.39 21.55 13.42
C MET A 250 2.55 22.15 14.82
N ALA A 251 1.53 22.83 15.33
CA ALA A 251 1.50 23.15 16.75
C ALA A 251 1.48 21.84 17.55
N THR A 252 2.26 21.77 18.64
CA THR A 252 2.48 20.57 19.48
C THR A 252 1.23 19.94 20.10
N LYS A 253 0.05 20.55 19.88
CA LYS A 253 -1.26 20.10 20.33
C LYS A 253 -1.96 19.14 19.35
N TYR A 254 -1.45 18.97 18.13
CA TYR A 254 -2.05 18.15 17.06
C TYR A 254 -1.23 16.88 16.75
N ALA A 255 -0.28 16.51 17.61
CA ALA A 255 0.52 15.31 17.48
C ALA A 255 -0.29 14.05 17.84
N GLY A 256 -0.39 13.08 16.92
CA GLY A 256 -0.90 11.73 17.22
C GLY A 256 -2.43 11.61 17.38
N ASP A 257 -3.20 12.56 16.85
CA ASP A 257 -4.67 12.54 16.90
C ASP A 257 -5.29 12.24 15.52
N LEU A 258 -5.23 10.98 15.06
CA LEU A 258 -5.75 10.60 13.73
C LEU A 258 -7.30 10.52 13.64
N GLU A 259 -7.99 11.31 14.46
CA GLU A 259 -9.43 11.54 14.36
C GLU A 259 -9.77 12.80 13.55
N GLU A 260 -8.81 13.72 13.37
CA GLU A 260 -8.88 14.80 12.37
C GLU A 260 -8.25 14.39 11.01
N GLY A 261 -7.82 13.12 10.90
CA GLY A 261 -7.12 12.54 9.75
C GLY A 261 -5.60 12.65 9.86
N MET A 262 -4.86 11.62 9.44
CA MET A 262 -3.39 11.70 9.35
C MET A 262 -2.99 12.80 8.36
N ALA A 263 -1.92 13.53 8.66
CA ALA A 263 -1.39 14.57 7.79
C ALA A 263 -0.98 14.02 6.40
N THR A 264 -0.63 12.73 6.34
CA THR A 264 -0.23 12.01 5.12
C THR A 264 -1.38 11.37 4.34
N TRP A 265 -2.56 11.16 4.93
CA TRP A 265 -3.71 10.56 4.24
C TRP A 265 -4.42 11.61 3.39
N GLN A 266 -4.27 11.49 2.08
CA GLN A 266 -4.79 12.47 1.10
C GLN A 266 -6.18 12.09 0.59
N HIS A 267 -6.59 10.83 0.78
CA HIS A 267 -7.83 10.29 0.25
C HIS A 267 -8.76 9.77 1.37
N LYS A 268 -10.08 9.83 1.14
CA LYS A 268 -11.11 9.52 2.15
C LYS A 268 -11.15 8.02 2.52
N ASP A 269 -10.80 7.17 1.56
CA ASP A 269 -10.72 5.71 1.75
C ASP A 269 -9.55 5.29 2.64
N GLU A 270 -8.43 6.00 2.62
CA GLU A 270 -7.30 5.79 3.54
C GLU A 270 -7.73 6.04 5.00
N GLN A 271 -8.51 7.11 5.19
CA GLN A 271 -9.08 7.49 6.48
C GLN A 271 -10.15 6.49 6.96
N GLU A 272 -11.04 6.04 6.07
CA GLU A 272 -12.10 5.06 6.37
C GLU A 272 -11.55 3.66 6.66
N ARG A 273 -10.50 3.23 5.95
CA ARG A 273 -9.91 1.87 6.08
C ARG A 273 -8.71 1.81 7.04
N LEU A 274 -8.34 2.95 7.63
CA LEU A 274 -7.18 3.12 8.52
C LEU A 274 -5.87 2.56 7.94
N MET A 275 -5.69 2.68 6.62
CA MET A 275 -4.54 2.14 5.90
C MET A 275 -4.02 3.11 4.84
N THR A 276 -2.70 3.28 4.77
CA THR A 276 -2.05 4.04 3.70
C THR A 276 -2.15 3.26 2.38
N VAL A 277 -2.87 3.81 1.41
CA VAL A 277 -3.00 3.31 0.03
C VAL A 277 -2.03 4.05 -0.88
N ASP A 278 -1.77 5.31 -0.58
CA ASP A 278 -0.98 6.24 -1.37
C ASP A 278 0.32 6.66 -0.70
N ALA A 279 1.39 6.70 -1.48
CA ALA A 279 2.65 7.26 -1.01
C ALA A 279 2.55 8.80 -0.86
N ALA A 280 2.86 9.32 0.33
CA ALA A 280 2.74 10.74 0.67
C ALA A 280 4.12 11.39 0.87
N ASN A 281 4.36 12.53 0.24
CA ASN A 281 5.63 13.27 0.34
C ASN A 281 5.55 14.31 1.48
N VAL A 282 6.56 14.30 2.35
CA VAL A 282 6.72 15.22 3.49
C VAL A 282 8.17 15.69 3.54
N SER A 283 8.43 16.97 3.80
CA SER A 283 9.80 17.44 4.05
C SER A 283 9.94 18.09 5.43
N MET A 284 11.01 17.73 6.13
CA MET A 284 11.39 18.21 7.46
C MET A 284 12.77 18.86 7.41
N VAL A 285 13.00 19.90 8.22
CA VAL A 285 14.34 20.45 8.46
C VAL A 285 14.78 20.04 9.87
N HIS A 286 15.96 19.43 10.01
CA HIS A 286 16.52 18.99 11.30
C HIS A 286 17.95 19.49 11.47
N GLU A 287 18.32 19.94 12.67
CA GLU A 287 19.68 20.37 12.98
C GLU A 287 20.48 19.20 13.55
N TYR A 288 21.63 18.89 12.94
CA TYR A 288 22.54 17.85 13.40
C TYR A 288 24.00 18.35 13.39
N GLN A 289 24.65 18.27 14.55
CA GLN A 289 26.04 18.71 14.74
C GLN A 289 26.30 20.15 14.21
N GLY A 290 25.39 21.08 14.50
CA GLY A 290 25.50 22.49 14.10
C GLY A 290 25.28 22.78 12.61
N ASN A 291 24.68 21.83 11.87
CA ASN A 291 24.31 22.01 10.47
C ASN A 291 22.83 21.64 10.27
N GLU A 292 22.11 22.41 9.46
CA GLU A 292 20.73 22.08 9.06
C GLU A 292 20.71 21.09 7.88
N TYR A 293 19.84 20.09 7.97
CA TYR A 293 19.61 19.09 6.93
C TYR A 293 18.14 19.09 6.50
N LEU A 294 17.90 18.87 5.20
CA LEU A 294 16.58 18.66 4.62
C LEU A 294 16.32 17.16 4.50
N ILE A 295 15.31 16.66 5.21
CA ILE A 295 14.90 15.26 5.19
C ILE A 295 13.58 15.18 4.42
N ASN A 296 13.64 14.69 3.19
CA ASN A 296 12.48 14.36 2.37
C ASN A 296 12.05 12.93 2.72
N LEU A 297 10.89 12.79 3.34
CA LEU A 297 10.25 11.54 3.68
C LEU A 297 9.13 11.23 2.66
N ILE A 298 9.15 10.03 2.11
CA ILE A 298 8.02 9.45 1.37
C ILE A 298 7.42 8.37 2.25
N ASP A 299 6.21 8.57 2.77
CA ASP A 299 5.48 7.48 3.43
C ASP A 299 5.05 6.45 2.37
N THR A 300 5.12 5.14 2.68
CA THR A 300 4.83 4.10 1.68
C THR A 300 3.76 3.11 2.15
N PRO A 301 2.85 2.65 1.27
CA PRO A 301 1.81 1.67 1.62
C PRO A 301 2.38 0.38 2.22
N GLY A 302 1.77 -0.10 3.30
CA GLY A 302 2.14 -1.37 3.95
C GLY A 302 1.43 -2.60 3.38
N HIS A 303 0.38 -2.43 2.57
CA HIS A 303 -0.41 -3.54 2.02
C HIS A 303 0.11 -3.97 0.64
N VAL A 304 0.17 -5.30 0.42
CA VAL A 304 0.88 -5.88 -0.74
C VAL A 304 0.27 -5.52 -2.09
N ASP A 305 -1.06 -5.35 -2.16
CA ASP A 305 -1.79 -4.87 -3.35
C ASP A 305 -1.28 -3.51 -3.88
N PHE A 306 -0.59 -2.70 -3.06
CA PHE A 306 -0.04 -1.40 -3.44
C PHE A 306 1.50 -1.40 -3.56
N GLY A 307 2.12 -2.58 -3.74
CA GLY A 307 3.57 -2.73 -3.96
C GLY A 307 4.12 -1.92 -5.14
N GLY A 308 3.26 -1.55 -6.10
CA GLY A 308 3.57 -0.59 -7.16
C GLY A 308 3.99 0.77 -6.61
N ASN A 309 3.22 1.34 -5.66
CA ASN A 309 3.55 2.59 -4.99
C ASN A 309 4.89 2.51 -4.23
N VAL A 310 5.14 1.39 -3.53
CA VAL A 310 6.42 1.17 -2.81
C VAL A 310 7.60 1.16 -3.78
N THR A 311 7.52 0.41 -4.88
CA THR A 311 8.60 0.32 -5.89
C THR A 311 8.90 1.69 -6.51
N ARG A 312 7.86 2.48 -6.82
CA ARG A 312 8.00 3.85 -7.34
C ARG A 312 8.64 4.81 -6.33
N ALA A 313 8.28 4.72 -5.06
CA ALA A 313 8.89 5.50 -3.98
C ALA A 313 10.38 5.13 -3.77
N MET A 314 10.71 3.83 -3.80
CA MET A 314 12.10 3.34 -3.64
C MET A 314 13.06 3.90 -4.71
N ARG A 315 12.58 4.20 -5.93
CA ARG A 315 13.38 4.87 -6.96
C ARG A 315 13.77 6.30 -6.56
N ALA A 316 12.87 7.04 -5.91
CA ALA A 316 13.06 8.44 -5.51
C ALA A 316 14.05 8.63 -4.34
N ILE A 317 14.12 7.66 -3.42
CA ILE A 317 14.83 7.78 -2.14
C ILE A 317 16.23 7.14 -2.17
N ASP A 318 17.06 7.46 -1.17
CA ASP A 318 18.43 6.92 -1.02
C ASP A 318 18.58 6.07 0.26
N GLY A 319 17.70 6.26 1.23
CA GLY A 319 17.60 5.46 2.46
C GLY A 319 16.18 4.98 2.75
N THR A 320 16.06 3.94 3.57
CA THR A 320 14.76 3.49 4.11
C THR A 320 14.87 3.24 5.63
N ILE A 321 13.83 3.60 6.37
CA ILE A 321 13.64 3.18 7.76
C ILE A 321 12.69 1.98 7.72
N VAL A 322 13.20 0.79 8.06
CA VAL A 322 12.38 -0.40 8.19
C VAL A 322 11.87 -0.49 9.62
N LEU A 323 10.54 -0.51 9.79
CA LEU A 323 9.91 -0.65 11.09
C LEU A 323 9.56 -2.12 11.33
N ILE A 324 9.91 -2.61 12.52
CA ILE A 324 9.49 -3.94 12.99
C ILE A 324 8.79 -3.80 14.34
N CYS A 325 7.76 -4.61 14.57
CA CYS A 325 7.10 -4.66 15.86
C CYS A 325 7.97 -5.43 16.85
N ALA A 326 8.20 -4.87 18.04
CA ALA A 326 8.93 -5.55 19.10
C ALA A 326 8.27 -6.87 19.53
N VAL A 327 6.93 -6.95 19.41
CA VAL A 327 6.12 -8.14 19.71
C VAL A 327 6.09 -9.09 18.50
N GLU A 328 5.51 -8.68 17.36
CA GLU A 328 5.31 -9.58 16.21
C GLU A 328 6.64 -9.96 15.50
N GLY A 329 7.63 -9.07 15.49
CA GLY A 329 8.93 -9.31 14.87
C GLY A 329 8.97 -8.92 13.38
N ILE A 330 9.57 -9.78 12.55
CA ILE A 330 9.78 -9.55 11.12
C ILE A 330 8.73 -10.32 10.33
N MET A 331 7.97 -9.60 9.50
CA MET A 331 6.87 -10.14 8.70
C MET A 331 7.27 -10.24 7.21
N PRO A 332 6.53 -11.00 6.37
CA PRO A 332 6.83 -11.09 4.93
C PRO A 332 6.73 -9.78 4.17
N GLN A 333 5.88 -8.85 4.63
CA GLN A 333 5.83 -7.49 4.12
C GLN A 333 7.15 -6.77 4.44
N THR A 334 7.71 -6.95 5.64
CA THR A 334 9.06 -6.45 5.99
C THR A 334 10.12 -7.03 5.05
N GLU A 335 10.09 -8.33 4.75
CA GLU A 335 11.00 -8.98 3.80
C GLU A 335 10.82 -8.42 2.37
N THR A 336 9.59 -8.29 1.90
CA THR A 336 9.25 -7.82 0.55
C THR A 336 9.70 -6.37 0.32
N VAL A 337 9.42 -5.48 1.29
CA VAL A 337 9.80 -4.07 1.20
C VAL A 337 11.31 -3.89 1.37
N LEU A 338 11.96 -4.66 2.26
CA LEU A 338 13.43 -4.71 2.33
C LEU A 338 14.04 -5.20 1.01
N LYS A 339 13.45 -6.20 0.35
CA LYS A 339 13.88 -6.72 -0.95
C LYS A 339 13.71 -5.71 -2.08
N GLN A 340 12.63 -4.93 -2.08
CA GLN A 340 12.44 -3.79 -3.00
C GLN A 340 13.51 -2.72 -2.78
N ALA A 341 13.74 -2.31 -1.52
CA ALA A 341 14.77 -1.34 -1.16
C ALA A 341 16.18 -1.77 -1.60
N LEU A 342 16.59 -3.01 -1.26
CA LEU A 342 17.90 -3.54 -1.60
C LEU A 342 18.11 -3.70 -3.12
N ARG A 343 17.06 -4.06 -3.88
CA ARG A 343 17.10 -4.12 -5.35
C ARG A 343 17.36 -2.75 -6.00
N GLU A 344 16.78 -1.68 -5.47
CA GLU A 344 16.99 -0.28 -5.87
C GLU A 344 18.26 0.35 -5.26
N ARG A 345 19.09 -0.46 -4.58
CA ARG A 345 20.26 -0.04 -3.81
C ARG A 345 19.94 1.09 -2.80
N VAL A 346 18.76 1.04 -2.17
CA VAL A 346 18.37 1.93 -1.05
C VAL A 346 18.93 1.37 0.26
N LYS A 347 19.60 2.20 1.07
CA LYS A 347 20.26 1.74 2.29
C LYS A 347 19.27 1.63 3.47
N PRO A 348 19.12 0.47 4.12
CA PRO A 348 18.22 0.32 5.27
C PRO A 348 18.86 0.79 6.59
N VAL A 349 17.99 1.26 7.51
CA VAL A 349 18.22 1.32 8.97
C VAL A 349 17.00 0.70 9.66
N LEU A 350 17.15 0.28 10.92
CA LEU A 350 16.12 -0.47 11.64
C LEU A 350 15.51 0.34 12.80
N PHE A 351 14.18 0.38 12.88
CA PHE A 351 13.46 0.87 14.06
C PHE A 351 12.59 -0.24 14.67
N ILE A 352 12.89 -0.62 15.90
CA ILE A 352 12.10 -1.57 16.69
C ILE A 352 11.02 -0.80 17.46
N ASN A 353 9.79 -0.84 16.95
CA ASN A 353 8.66 -0.07 17.45
C ASN A 353 7.78 -0.90 18.42
N LYS A 354 6.86 -0.25 19.13
CA LYS A 354 5.95 -0.86 20.13
C LYS A 354 6.69 -1.52 21.31
N VAL A 355 7.83 -0.96 21.73
CA VAL A 355 8.58 -1.45 22.90
C VAL A 355 7.80 -1.30 24.20
N ASP A 356 6.88 -0.34 24.27
CA ASP A 356 5.92 -0.16 25.38
C ASP A 356 5.13 -1.45 25.68
N ARG A 357 4.74 -2.21 24.66
CA ARG A 357 4.03 -3.49 24.81
C ARG A 357 4.87 -4.58 25.49
N LEU A 358 6.19 -4.60 25.24
CA LEU A 358 7.09 -5.55 25.92
C LEU A 358 7.16 -5.31 27.44
N VAL A 359 6.97 -4.06 27.86
CA VAL A 359 7.01 -3.65 29.28
C VAL A 359 5.63 -3.76 29.93
N LYS A 360 4.59 -3.24 29.28
CA LYS A 360 3.24 -3.14 29.82
C LYS A 360 2.39 -4.40 29.70
N GLU A 361 2.47 -5.12 28.57
CA GLU A 361 1.62 -6.29 28.30
C GLU A 361 2.37 -7.59 28.65
N LEU A 362 3.64 -7.69 28.27
CA LEU A 362 4.43 -8.92 28.45
C LEU A 362 5.32 -8.93 29.70
N HIS A 363 5.36 -7.82 30.45
CA HIS A 363 6.13 -7.64 31.70
C HIS A 363 7.57 -8.20 31.64
N LEU A 364 8.25 -8.02 30.50
CA LEU A 364 9.58 -8.58 30.29
C LEU A 364 10.66 -7.83 31.07
N THR A 365 11.61 -8.57 31.64
CA THR A 365 12.79 -7.97 32.28
C THR A 365 13.72 -7.35 31.23
N PRO A 366 14.58 -6.38 31.60
CA PRO A 366 15.53 -5.76 30.66
C PRO A 366 16.38 -6.76 29.88
N GLU A 367 16.78 -7.86 30.52
CA GLU A 367 17.60 -8.92 29.93
C GLU A 367 16.83 -9.64 28.82
N LYS A 368 15.57 -10.02 29.07
CA LYS A 368 14.71 -10.65 28.04
C LYS A 368 14.40 -9.70 26.88
N ILE A 369 14.25 -8.40 27.14
CA ILE A 369 14.06 -7.39 26.09
C ILE A 369 15.33 -7.27 25.24
N GLN A 370 16.51 -7.26 25.86
CA GLN A 370 17.80 -7.24 25.14
C GLN A 370 18.02 -8.50 24.32
N GLU A 371 17.76 -9.70 24.86
CA GLU A 371 17.80 -10.97 24.11
C GLU A 371 16.87 -10.94 22.89
N ARG A 372 15.64 -10.42 23.06
CA ARG A 372 14.68 -10.26 21.97
C ARG A 372 15.19 -9.31 20.89
N PHE A 373 15.77 -8.17 21.27
CA PHE A 373 16.37 -7.23 20.31
C PHE A 373 17.56 -7.85 19.56
N VAL A 374 18.42 -8.61 20.25
CA VAL A 374 19.53 -9.35 19.60
C VAL A 374 18.99 -10.37 18.59
N LYS A 375 17.94 -11.14 18.92
CA LYS A 375 17.29 -12.07 17.96
C LYS A 375 16.74 -11.31 16.75
N LEU A 376 16.00 -10.21 16.95
CA LEU A 376 15.40 -9.42 15.89
C LEU A 376 16.45 -8.80 14.95
N ILE A 377 17.50 -8.19 15.51
CA ILE A 377 18.62 -7.61 14.74
C ILE A 377 19.38 -8.71 13.98
N GLY A 378 19.60 -9.87 14.59
CA GLY A 378 20.23 -11.03 13.94
C GLY A 378 19.44 -11.53 12.74
N ASN A 379 18.13 -11.71 12.90
CA ASN A 379 17.23 -12.12 11.80
C ASN A 379 17.20 -11.07 10.67
N PHE A 380 17.14 -9.78 11.01
CA PHE A 380 17.15 -8.69 10.02
C PHE A 380 18.46 -8.64 9.23
N ASN A 381 19.61 -8.78 9.90
CA ASN A 381 20.92 -8.84 9.26
C ASN A 381 21.10 -10.08 8.37
N LYS A 382 20.47 -11.21 8.73
CA LYS A 382 20.44 -12.41 7.89
C LYS A 382 19.65 -12.14 6.60
N LEU A 383 18.48 -11.48 6.66
CA LEU A 383 17.74 -11.11 5.45
C LEU A 383 18.55 -10.16 4.54
N ILE A 384 19.27 -9.18 5.10
CA ILE A 384 20.18 -8.33 4.32
C ILE A 384 21.28 -9.17 3.65
N GLU A 385 21.86 -10.13 4.37
CA GLU A 385 22.90 -11.02 3.83
C GLU A 385 22.38 -12.01 2.78
N ASP A 386 21.13 -12.46 2.89
CA ASP A 386 20.51 -13.33 1.89
C ASP A 386 20.15 -12.55 0.62
N ILE A 387 19.63 -11.32 0.75
CA ILE A 387 18.99 -10.54 -0.33
C ILE A 387 19.95 -9.56 -1.05
N ALA A 388 20.86 -8.89 -0.35
CA ALA A 388 21.65 -7.79 -0.92
C ALA A 388 22.69 -8.27 -1.96
N GLU A 389 23.16 -7.37 -2.83
CA GLU A 389 24.26 -7.69 -3.75
C GLU A 389 25.59 -7.87 -2.98
N PRO A 390 26.54 -8.71 -3.45
CA PRO A 390 27.74 -9.10 -2.69
C PRO A 390 28.53 -7.94 -2.08
N ASP A 391 28.64 -6.81 -2.79
CA ASP A 391 29.35 -5.62 -2.35
C ASP A 391 28.72 -4.91 -1.14
N TYR A 392 27.45 -5.19 -0.85
CA TYR A 392 26.67 -4.54 0.21
C TYR A 392 26.25 -5.49 1.34
N LYS A 393 26.23 -6.82 1.11
CA LYS A 393 25.83 -7.86 2.09
C LYS A 393 26.42 -7.67 3.50
N GLN A 394 27.68 -7.26 3.61
CA GLN A 394 28.31 -6.95 4.91
C GLN A 394 28.27 -5.45 5.26
N LYS A 395 28.31 -4.55 4.28
CA LYS A 395 28.40 -3.10 4.49
C LYS A 395 27.10 -2.46 5.00
N TRP A 396 25.96 -3.10 4.76
CA TRP A 396 24.62 -2.59 5.12
C TRP A 396 23.96 -3.35 6.27
N LYS A 397 24.66 -4.29 6.91
CA LYS A 397 24.20 -4.86 8.19
C LYS A 397 24.07 -3.74 9.23
N VAL A 398 22.97 -3.75 9.96
CA VAL A 398 22.69 -2.79 11.03
C VAL A 398 23.28 -3.29 12.36
N ASN A 399 23.71 -2.36 13.20
CA ASN A 399 24.32 -2.65 14.48
C ASN A 399 23.83 -1.65 15.53
N ILE A 400 23.42 -2.16 16.69
CA ILE A 400 22.98 -1.31 17.81
C ILE A 400 24.10 -0.38 18.28
N MET A 401 25.37 -0.83 18.24
CA MET A 401 26.53 -0.11 18.73
C MET A 401 26.92 1.11 17.89
N ASP A 402 26.71 1.05 16.57
CA ASP A 402 27.02 2.19 15.69
C ASP A 402 25.88 3.21 15.61
N GLY A 403 24.66 2.83 16.01
CA GLY A 403 23.47 3.68 16.01
C GLY A 403 22.53 3.50 14.82
N SER A 404 22.78 2.53 13.92
CA SER A 404 21.89 2.18 12.79
C SER A 404 20.65 1.36 13.20
N VAL A 405 20.51 1.07 14.50
CA VAL A 405 19.29 0.53 15.11
C VAL A 405 18.81 1.50 16.19
N ALA A 406 17.55 1.92 16.08
CA ALA A 406 16.80 2.60 17.13
C ALA A 406 15.67 1.71 17.64
N PHE A 407 15.19 1.96 18.85
CA PHE A 407 14.08 1.24 19.47
C PHE A 407 13.23 2.18 20.33
N GLY A 408 11.93 1.95 20.42
CA GLY A 408 11.04 2.79 21.23
C GLY A 408 9.55 2.57 21.02
N SER A 409 8.77 3.59 21.38
CA SER A 409 7.33 3.63 21.12
C SER A 409 6.99 4.91 20.36
N ALA A 410 6.64 4.75 19.08
CA ALA A 410 6.15 5.86 18.29
C ALA A 410 4.81 6.41 18.81
N ARG A 411 3.97 5.57 19.42
CA ARG A 411 2.71 5.99 20.07
C ARG A 411 2.98 6.93 21.25
N GLU A 412 4.01 6.65 22.04
CA GLU A 412 4.37 7.43 23.23
C GLU A 412 5.47 8.48 22.98
N ASN A 413 5.75 8.80 21.71
CA ASN A 413 6.68 9.87 21.31
C ASN A 413 8.14 9.71 21.80
N TRP A 414 8.59 8.49 22.12
CA TRP A 414 9.98 8.25 22.54
C TRP A 414 10.71 7.20 21.69
N ALA A 415 12.01 7.41 21.52
CA ALA A 415 12.95 6.42 20.99
C ALA A 415 14.33 6.58 21.60
N LEU A 416 15.14 5.53 21.50
CA LEU A 416 16.55 5.51 21.91
C LEU A 416 17.38 4.74 20.88
N SER A 417 18.65 5.12 20.78
CA SER A 417 19.72 4.38 20.13
C SER A 417 20.93 4.36 21.05
N PHE A 418 21.86 3.42 20.91
CA PHE A 418 23.00 3.29 21.81
C PHE A 418 23.86 4.57 21.87
N ALA A 419 24.12 5.19 20.71
CA ALA A 419 24.85 6.45 20.63
C ALA A 419 24.12 7.60 21.36
N TYR A 420 22.79 7.62 21.30
CA TYR A 420 21.97 8.63 21.96
C TYR A 420 21.88 8.42 23.48
N MET A 421 21.78 7.15 23.91
CA MET A 421 21.90 6.76 25.33
C MET A 421 23.24 7.19 25.93
N GLN A 422 24.35 7.05 25.18
CA GLN A 422 25.65 7.57 25.60
C GLN A 422 25.68 9.12 25.63
N LYS A 423 25.15 9.79 24.60
CA LYS A 423 25.04 11.28 24.50
C LYS A 423 24.33 11.91 25.71
N LYS A 424 23.25 11.26 26.19
CA LYS A 424 22.40 11.76 27.29
C LYS A 424 22.63 11.05 28.63
N ASN A 425 23.53 10.07 28.71
CA ASN A 425 23.78 9.23 29.88
C ASN A 425 22.52 8.51 30.43
N ILE A 426 21.74 7.90 29.52
CA ILE A 426 20.47 7.20 29.80
C ILE A 426 20.69 5.68 29.75
N SER A 427 20.05 4.93 30.65
CA SER A 427 20.09 3.46 30.69
C SER A 427 18.72 2.82 30.41
N PHE A 428 18.71 1.50 30.12
CA PHE A 428 17.46 0.73 30.01
C PHE A 428 16.60 0.75 31.29
N LYS A 429 17.22 0.97 32.46
CA LYS A 429 16.48 1.09 33.73
C LYS A 429 15.67 2.40 33.78
N ASP A 430 16.16 3.44 33.13
CA ASP A 430 15.47 4.73 33.05
C ASP A 430 14.26 4.65 32.13
N ILE A 431 14.32 3.81 31.08
CA ILE A 431 13.14 3.47 30.25
C ILE A 431 12.06 2.78 31.10
N LEU A 432 12.41 1.80 31.95
CA LEU A 432 11.41 1.17 32.82
C LEU A 432 10.79 2.18 33.81
N ARG A 433 11.61 3.09 34.36
CA ARG A 433 11.14 4.15 35.26
C ARG A 433 10.13 5.10 34.61
N ILE A 434 10.16 5.33 33.28
CA ILE A 434 9.14 6.18 32.63
C ILE A 434 7.72 5.59 32.75
N TYR A 435 7.61 4.28 33.02
CA TYR A 435 6.34 3.59 33.27
C TYR A 435 5.95 3.53 34.76
N GLU A 436 6.86 3.92 35.66
CA GLU A 436 6.60 4.16 37.08
C GLU A 436 6.22 5.63 37.35
N MET A 437 6.56 6.55 36.43
CA MET A 437 6.22 7.98 36.48
C MET A 437 4.76 8.26 36.16
N ASP A 438 4.23 9.40 36.64
CA ASP A 438 2.97 9.93 36.12
C ASP A 438 3.12 10.44 34.67
N GLU A 439 1.99 10.71 34.01
CA GLU A 439 2.01 10.99 32.58
C GLU A 439 2.62 12.34 32.20
N GLU A 440 2.47 13.39 33.02
CA GLU A 440 3.08 14.69 32.73
C GLU A 440 4.59 14.62 32.95
N GLN A 441 5.04 14.01 34.05
CA GLN A 441 6.46 13.70 34.29
C GLN A 441 7.05 12.85 33.17
N ARG A 442 6.33 11.83 32.70
CA ARG A 442 6.75 11.00 31.55
C ARG A 442 6.86 11.83 30.27
N LYS A 443 5.86 12.65 29.94
CA LYS A 443 5.87 13.51 28.73
C LYS A 443 7.02 14.52 28.77
N GLU A 444 7.22 15.19 29.90
CA GLU A 444 8.33 16.13 30.10
C GLU A 444 9.69 15.42 30.05
N TRP A 445 9.82 14.28 30.71
CA TRP A 445 11.06 13.49 30.68
C TRP A 445 11.38 13.01 29.27
N VAL A 446 10.40 12.43 28.55
CA VAL A 446 10.55 11.98 27.16
C VAL A 446 10.98 13.13 26.26
N TRP A 447 10.31 14.28 26.34
CA TRP A 447 10.62 15.43 25.48
C TRP A 447 12.05 15.95 25.68
N ASN A 448 12.51 16.01 26.92
CA ASN A 448 13.85 16.52 27.25
C ASN A 448 14.98 15.48 27.06
N ASN A 449 14.68 14.19 27.25
CA ASN A 449 15.69 13.14 27.38
C ASN A 449 15.70 12.12 26.23
N ALA A 450 14.57 11.79 25.60
CA ALA A 450 14.46 10.73 24.60
C ALA A 450 13.39 10.99 23.50
N PRO A 451 13.28 12.20 22.91
CA PRO A 451 12.21 12.50 21.96
C PRO A 451 12.39 11.70 20.65
N LEU A 452 11.30 11.08 20.18
CA LEU A 452 11.26 10.23 18.99
C LEU A 452 11.94 10.87 17.77
N HIS A 453 11.60 12.13 17.46
CA HIS A 453 12.12 12.81 16.27
C HIS A 453 13.64 13.03 16.33
N GLU A 454 14.21 13.52 17.44
CA GLU A 454 15.67 13.76 17.52
C GLU A 454 16.43 12.46 17.28
N VAL A 455 16.03 11.36 17.92
CA VAL A 455 16.73 10.07 17.81
C VAL A 455 16.62 9.46 16.41
N ILE A 456 15.44 9.52 15.79
CA ILE A 456 15.22 8.95 14.45
C ILE A 456 15.89 9.82 13.37
N LEU A 457 15.78 11.15 13.45
CA LEU A 457 16.37 12.06 12.46
C LEU A 457 17.91 12.15 12.60
N ASP A 458 18.46 12.08 13.83
CA ASP A 458 19.91 11.90 14.06
C ASP A 458 20.41 10.59 13.43
N MET A 459 19.66 9.49 13.58
CA MET A 459 19.99 8.20 12.96
C MET A 459 19.98 8.29 11.43
N VAL A 460 18.95 8.92 10.84
CA VAL A 460 18.83 9.15 9.39
C VAL A 460 20.02 9.93 8.85
N ILE A 461 20.35 11.10 9.42
CA ILE A 461 21.43 11.95 8.90
C ILE A 461 22.79 11.25 8.99
N LYS A 462 23.02 10.50 10.08
CA LYS A 462 24.26 9.79 10.35
C LYS A 462 24.45 8.54 9.49
N HIS A 463 23.39 7.77 9.24
CA HIS A 463 23.49 6.44 8.61
C HIS A 463 22.99 6.39 7.17
N HIS A 464 22.03 7.21 6.75
CA HIS A 464 21.63 7.29 5.33
C HIS A 464 22.57 8.21 4.54
N PRO A 465 22.87 7.87 3.28
CA PRO A 465 23.73 8.67 2.42
C PRO A 465 23.03 9.94 1.94
N ASP A 466 23.82 10.95 1.60
CA ASP A 466 23.36 12.08 0.79
C ASP A 466 23.26 11.68 -0.71
N PRO A 467 22.47 12.40 -1.53
CA PRO A 467 22.34 12.15 -2.96
C PRO A 467 23.64 12.05 -3.76
N VAL A 468 24.71 12.79 -3.42
CA VAL A 468 26.00 12.71 -4.14
C VAL A 468 26.66 11.37 -3.88
N THR A 469 26.69 10.94 -2.62
CA THR A 469 27.19 9.61 -2.23
C THR A 469 26.31 8.49 -2.79
N ALA A 470 24.99 8.65 -2.76
CA ALA A 470 24.04 7.64 -3.19
C ALA A 470 24.04 7.41 -4.71
N GLN A 471 24.02 8.49 -5.50
CA GLN A 471 23.93 8.39 -6.96
C GLN A 471 25.14 7.70 -7.58
N HIS A 472 26.32 7.83 -6.96
CA HIS A 472 27.54 7.17 -7.44
C HIS A 472 27.38 5.65 -7.59
N TYR A 473 26.64 5.00 -6.69
CA TYR A 473 26.40 3.56 -6.74
C TYR A 473 24.97 3.17 -7.15
N ARG A 474 23.99 4.10 -7.09
CA ARG A 474 22.62 3.86 -7.55
C ARG A 474 22.45 4.03 -9.07
N ILE A 475 23.04 5.07 -9.68
CA ILE A 475 22.87 5.32 -11.13
C ILE A 475 23.26 4.10 -11.99
N PRO A 476 24.41 3.41 -11.76
CA PRO A 476 24.77 2.22 -12.53
C PRO A 476 23.82 1.01 -12.38
N LYS A 477 22.85 1.07 -11.46
CA LYS A 477 21.81 0.05 -11.26
C LYS A 477 20.49 0.41 -11.93
N ILE A 478 20.12 1.69 -11.95
CA ILE A 478 18.80 2.17 -12.37
C ILE A 478 18.78 2.82 -13.77
N TRP A 479 19.96 2.99 -14.38
CA TRP A 479 20.15 3.59 -15.70
C TRP A 479 21.22 2.82 -16.49
N ARG A 480 20.86 2.32 -17.68
CA ARG A 480 21.74 1.50 -18.55
C ARG A 480 22.44 2.29 -19.66
N GLY A 481 22.62 3.60 -19.48
CA GLY A 481 23.36 4.39 -20.46
C GLY A 481 24.86 4.32 -20.24
N ASP A 482 25.59 4.92 -21.18
CA ASP A 482 27.03 5.00 -21.09
C ASP A 482 27.44 5.86 -19.88
N SER A 483 27.98 5.21 -18.85
CA SER A 483 28.46 5.85 -17.62
C SER A 483 29.63 6.81 -17.87
N GLU A 484 30.36 6.65 -18.98
CA GLU A 484 31.46 7.54 -19.38
C GLU A 484 31.01 8.72 -20.24
N SER A 485 29.74 8.76 -20.67
CA SER A 485 29.16 9.92 -21.35
C SER A 485 29.08 11.14 -20.41
N GLU A 486 28.95 12.34 -20.98
CA GLU A 486 28.74 13.58 -20.23
C GLU A 486 27.48 13.47 -19.34
N PHE A 487 26.36 13.01 -19.91
CA PHE A 487 25.11 12.77 -19.18
C PHE A 487 25.27 11.73 -18.06
N GLY A 488 25.97 10.62 -18.32
CA GLY A 488 26.26 9.59 -17.31
C GLY A 488 27.10 10.12 -16.14
N LYS A 489 28.12 10.93 -16.43
CA LYS A 489 28.97 11.57 -15.41
C LYS A 489 28.21 12.60 -14.58
N ASP A 490 27.36 13.40 -15.22
CA ASP A 490 26.48 14.36 -14.58
C ASP A 490 25.50 13.67 -13.61
N LEU A 491 24.88 12.56 -14.03
CA LEU A 491 24.03 11.71 -13.19
C LEU A 491 24.79 11.12 -11.99
N ILE A 492 25.94 10.49 -12.23
CA ILE A 492 26.77 9.81 -11.21
C ILE A 492 27.25 10.80 -10.14
N THR A 493 27.57 12.03 -10.53
CA THR A 493 28.11 13.07 -9.63
C THR A 493 27.03 13.98 -9.03
N CYS A 494 25.75 13.79 -9.37
CA CYS A 494 24.65 14.66 -8.95
C CYS A 494 24.89 16.13 -9.34
N ASN A 495 25.37 16.37 -10.56
CA ASN A 495 25.86 17.68 -11.00
C ASN A 495 24.72 18.70 -11.16
N PRO A 496 24.62 19.77 -10.34
CA PRO A 496 23.55 20.76 -10.47
C PRO A 496 23.70 21.67 -11.70
N ASN A 497 24.90 21.73 -12.30
CA ASN A 497 25.20 22.48 -13.52
C ASN A 497 25.22 21.58 -14.77
N GLY A 498 24.96 20.28 -14.59
CA GLY A 498 24.95 19.29 -15.66
C GLY A 498 23.67 19.32 -16.49
N LYS A 499 23.58 18.40 -17.45
CA LYS A 499 22.34 18.15 -18.20
C LYS A 499 21.20 17.77 -17.25
N VAL A 500 20.01 18.32 -17.47
CA VAL A 500 18.82 18.03 -16.65
C VAL A 500 18.40 16.58 -16.81
N ALA A 501 18.15 15.90 -15.69
CA ALA A 501 17.55 14.57 -15.65
C ALA A 501 16.56 14.47 -14.47
N PHE A 502 15.26 14.59 -14.77
CA PHE A 502 14.19 14.44 -13.79
C PHE A 502 13.36 13.19 -14.10
N VAL A 503 13.12 12.34 -13.10
CA VAL A 503 12.31 11.13 -13.26
C VAL A 503 11.00 11.30 -12.50
N ILE A 504 9.87 11.17 -13.19
CA ILE A 504 8.53 11.18 -12.57
C ILE A 504 8.38 9.87 -11.79
N THR A 505 8.04 9.93 -10.51
CA THR A 505 7.78 8.74 -9.67
C THR A 505 6.32 8.63 -9.27
N ARG A 506 5.58 9.73 -9.23
CA ARG A 506 4.15 9.77 -8.92
C ARG A 506 3.47 10.92 -9.68
N ILE A 507 2.23 10.72 -10.10
CA ILE A 507 1.35 11.82 -10.52
C ILE A 507 0.39 12.13 -9.36
N VAL A 508 0.25 13.41 -9.02
CA VAL A 508 -0.69 13.90 -8.01
C VAL A 508 -1.65 14.85 -8.72
N VAL A 509 -2.93 14.82 -8.39
CA VAL A 509 -3.89 15.81 -8.89
C VAL A 509 -4.02 16.89 -7.81
N ASP A 510 -3.77 18.15 -8.14
CA ASP A 510 -4.05 19.24 -7.20
C ASP A 510 -5.57 19.37 -7.01
N PRO A 511 -6.10 19.18 -5.77
CA PRO A 511 -7.54 19.28 -5.52
C PRO A 511 -8.11 20.67 -5.81
N ARG A 512 -7.27 21.73 -5.81
CA ARG A 512 -7.72 23.12 -6.02
C ARG A 512 -7.83 23.50 -7.49
N SER A 513 -6.84 23.17 -8.31
CA SER A 513 -6.82 23.50 -9.74
C SER A 513 -7.25 22.37 -10.66
N GLY A 514 -7.41 21.14 -10.15
CA GLY A 514 -7.73 19.94 -10.93
C GLY A 514 -6.61 19.49 -11.88
N LYS A 515 -5.45 20.17 -11.85
CA LYS A 515 -4.31 19.89 -12.73
C LYS A 515 -3.45 18.76 -12.19
N ASP A 516 -2.91 17.98 -13.13
CA ASP A 516 -1.91 16.96 -12.83
C ASP A 516 -0.56 17.64 -12.51
N ILE A 517 0.06 17.19 -11.42
CA ILE A 517 1.38 17.57 -10.92
C ILE A 517 2.25 16.32 -10.92
N SER A 518 3.38 16.39 -11.62
CA SER A 518 4.35 15.30 -11.72
C SER A 518 5.35 15.40 -10.57
N ALA A 519 5.22 14.54 -9.57
CA ALA A 519 6.17 14.40 -8.46
C ALA A 519 7.28 13.40 -8.84
N GLY A 520 8.50 13.68 -8.42
CA GLY A 520 9.67 12.94 -8.88
C GLY A 520 10.98 13.39 -8.27
N ARG A 521 12.09 12.92 -8.85
CA ARG A 521 13.45 13.26 -8.41
C ARG A 521 14.27 13.88 -9.54
N LEU A 522 14.95 14.97 -9.22
CA LEU A 522 15.96 15.58 -10.08
C LEU A 522 17.33 14.95 -9.77
N PHE A 523 17.81 14.07 -10.65
CA PHE A 523 19.11 13.40 -10.50
C PHE A 523 20.28 14.28 -10.97
N SER A 524 20.05 15.15 -11.96
CA SER A 524 21.08 16.03 -12.52
C SER A 524 20.47 17.33 -13.05
N GLY A 525 21.30 18.38 -13.12
CA GLY A 525 20.98 19.71 -13.62
C GLY A 525 20.20 20.57 -12.63
N THR A 526 19.62 21.66 -13.15
CA THR A 526 18.78 22.59 -12.43
C THR A 526 17.51 22.86 -13.24
N LEU A 527 16.34 22.68 -12.64
CA LEU A 527 15.06 23.07 -13.23
C LEU A 527 14.72 24.51 -12.86
N THR A 528 14.14 25.25 -13.80
CA THR A 528 13.55 26.58 -13.56
C THR A 528 12.16 26.66 -14.20
N SER A 529 11.25 27.41 -13.57
CA SER A 529 9.92 27.66 -14.10
C SER A 529 9.99 28.32 -15.48
N GLY A 530 9.20 27.83 -16.44
CA GLY A 530 9.22 28.27 -17.84
C GLY A 530 10.24 27.55 -18.73
N THR A 531 11.01 26.57 -18.23
CA THR A 531 11.92 25.72 -19.04
C THR A 531 11.13 24.78 -19.95
N GLU A 532 11.56 24.67 -21.20
CA GLU A 532 11.08 23.65 -22.15
C GLU A 532 11.88 22.36 -21.97
N VAL A 533 11.18 21.22 -21.96
CA VAL A 533 11.71 19.90 -21.63
C VAL A 533 11.19 18.85 -22.59
N PHE A 534 11.97 17.78 -22.76
CA PHE A 534 11.63 16.61 -23.58
C PHE A 534 11.31 15.40 -22.70
N LEU A 535 10.22 14.71 -23.01
CA LEU A 535 9.82 13.45 -22.39
C LEU A 535 10.36 12.31 -23.27
N ASN A 536 11.25 11.48 -22.74
CA ASN A 536 12.01 10.54 -23.58
C ASN A 536 11.20 9.30 -23.99
N ASN A 537 10.29 8.82 -23.14
CA ASN A 537 9.43 7.68 -23.46
C ASN A 537 8.28 8.13 -24.38
N ALA A 538 7.60 9.23 -24.02
CA ALA A 538 6.52 9.80 -24.83
C ALA A 538 6.98 10.57 -26.09
N LYS A 539 8.28 10.87 -26.22
CA LYS A 539 8.93 11.55 -27.35
C LYS A 539 8.31 12.90 -27.73
N GLN A 540 8.03 13.72 -26.73
CA GLN A 540 7.32 15.00 -26.89
C GLN A 540 7.96 16.12 -26.09
N HIS A 541 7.90 17.34 -26.61
CA HIS A 541 8.29 18.55 -25.89
C HIS A 541 7.11 19.09 -25.08
N GLN A 542 7.38 19.48 -23.84
CA GLN A 542 6.43 20.15 -22.94
C GLN A 542 7.15 21.25 -22.15
N ARG A 543 6.42 22.04 -21.35
CA ARG A 543 6.96 23.20 -20.66
C ARG A 543 6.58 23.24 -19.18
N ILE A 544 7.58 23.36 -18.32
CA ILE A 544 7.36 23.52 -16.88
C ILE A 544 6.67 24.86 -16.62
N GLN A 545 5.50 24.81 -15.99
CA GLN A 545 4.79 26.00 -15.51
C GLN A 545 5.36 26.43 -14.16
N ASN A 546 5.29 25.55 -13.17
CA ASN A 546 5.70 25.79 -11.79
C ASN A 546 6.53 24.63 -11.23
N ILE A 547 7.39 24.93 -10.25
CA ILE A 547 8.16 23.96 -9.46
C ILE A 547 7.73 24.08 -8.00
N TYR A 548 7.53 22.94 -7.35
CA TYR A 548 7.08 22.83 -5.96
C TYR A 548 8.02 21.95 -5.14
N VAL A 549 8.27 22.35 -3.89
CA VAL A 549 8.89 21.53 -2.85
C VAL A 549 7.93 21.43 -1.68
N TYR A 550 7.97 20.33 -0.95
CA TYR A 550 7.11 20.13 0.21
C TYR A 550 7.67 20.87 1.43
N ASN A 551 6.79 21.43 2.25
CA ASN A 551 7.06 22.07 3.54
C ASN A 551 6.11 21.43 4.54
N GLY A 552 6.62 20.46 5.30
CA GLY A 552 5.76 19.41 5.85
C GLY A 552 4.95 18.78 4.73
N ILE A 553 3.61 18.84 4.85
CA ILE A 553 2.66 18.32 3.86
C ILE A 553 2.24 19.34 2.78
N LYS A 554 2.63 20.61 2.91
CA LYS A 554 2.17 21.70 2.03
C LYS A 554 3.14 21.89 0.87
N PRO A 555 2.69 21.89 -0.40
CA PRO A 555 3.54 22.26 -1.52
C PRO A 555 3.77 23.78 -1.54
N GLU A 556 5.04 24.20 -1.51
CA GLU A 556 5.48 25.59 -1.66
C GLU A 556 6.10 25.80 -3.05
N LEU A 557 5.75 26.92 -3.68
CA LEU A 557 6.26 27.32 -5.00
C LEU A 557 7.69 27.84 -4.88
N ILE A 558 8.58 27.39 -5.77
CA ILE A 558 9.96 27.89 -5.89
C ILE A 558 10.35 28.17 -7.34
N ASP A 559 11.24 29.13 -7.56
CA ASP A 559 11.66 29.54 -8.91
C ASP A 559 12.59 28.52 -9.60
N LYS A 560 13.44 27.87 -8.80
CA LYS A 560 14.46 26.93 -9.28
C LYS A 560 14.83 25.87 -8.26
N ILE A 561 15.20 24.68 -8.73
CA ILE A 561 15.68 23.58 -7.90
C ILE A 561 16.83 22.82 -8.56
N ALA A 562 17.81 22.41 -7.76
CA ALA A 562 19.04 21.75 -8.20
C ALA A 562 18.98 20.22 -8.00
N ALA A 563 19.92 19.50 -8.63
CA ALA A 563 20.09 18.06 -8.50
C ALA A 563 20.14 17.56 -7.04
N GLY A 564 19.63 16.34 -6.82
CA GLY A 564 19.58 15.64 -5.54
C GLY A 564 18.26 15.78 -4.77
N ASN A 565 17.36 16.66 -5.22
CA ASN A 565 16.08 16.92 -4.56
C ASN A 565 14.95 16.02 -5.09
N VAL A 566 14.02 15.67 -4.19
CA VAL A 566 12.66 15.23 -4.53
C VAL A 566 11.79 16.48 -4.62
N CYS A 567 11.03 16.62 -5.71
CA CYS A 567 10.18 17.79 -5.97
C CYS A 567 9.02 17.44 -6.89
N ALA A 568 8.13 18.41 -7.10
CA ALA A 568 6.98 18.30 -7.97
C ALA A 568 6.96 19.42 -9.01
N ILE A 569 6.52 19.11 -10.23
CA ILE A 569 6.42 20.08 -11.34
C ILE A 569 5.02 20.06 -11.95
N SER A 570 4.52 21.20 -12.40
CA SER A 570 3.26 21.29 -13.16
C SER A 570 3.49 21.82 -14.57
N GLY A 571 2.51 21.61 -15.45
CA GLY A 571 2.63 21.90 -16.89
C GLY A 571 3.32 20.79 -17.70
N VAL A 572 3.85 19.76 -17.02
CA VAL A 572 4.42 18.57 -17.66
C VAL A 572 3.61 17.32 -17.28
N LEU A 573 3.00 16.72 -18.29
CA LEU A 573 2.14 15.55 -18.27
C LEU A 573 2.89 14.34 -18.85
N GLY A 574 3.37 13.45 -17.98
CA GLY A 574 3.98 12.17 -18.34
C GLY A 574 3.54 11.07 -17.37
N ASN A 575 3.88 9.82 -17.66
CA ASN A 575 3.56 8.68 -16.78
C ASN A 575 4.62 8.54 -15.68
N ALA A 576 4.31 7.88 -14.56
CA ALA A 576 5.37 7.50 -13.62
C ALA A 576 6.37 6.53 -14.29
N GLY A 577 7.67 6.78 -14.10
CA GLY A 577 8.77 6.17 -14.86
C GLY A 577 9.23 6.98 -16.07
N GLU A 578 8.52 8.03 -16.48
CA GLU A 578 8.97 8.94 -17.55
C GLU A 578 10.25 9.69 -17.14
N THR A 579 11.17 9.81 -18.11
CA THR A 579 12.43 10.54 -17.94
C THR A 579 12.36 11.85 -18.71
N ILE A 580 12.50 12.95 -17.98
CA ILE A 580 12.44 14.32 -18.48
C ILE A 580 13.86 14.91 -18.56
N THR A 581 14.23 15.41 -19.73
CA THR A 581 15.52 16.04 -20.05
C THR A 581 15.29 17.34 -20.82
N ILE A 582 16.34 18.07 -21.24
CA ILE A 582 16.17 19.21 -22.17
C ILE A 582 16.13 18.72 -23.62
N GLU A 583 17.09 17.87 -23.99
CA GLU A 583 17.24 17.26 -25.31
C GLU A 583 17.01 15.74 -25.21
N PRO A 584 16.66 15.05 -26.31
CA PRO A 584 16.50 13.60 -26.32
C PRO A 584 17.76 12.86 -25.86
N GLU A 585 17.64 12.07 -24.81
CA GLU A 585 18.71 11.32 -24.14
C GLU A 585 18.20 9.92 -23.76
N GLN A 586 19.06 9.08 -23.19
CA GLN A 586 18.66 7.73 -22.77
C GLN A 586 17.83 7.75 -21.47
N SER A 587 16.59 7.25 -21.53
CA SER A 587 15.70 7.08 -20.37
C SER A 587 16.27 6.19 -19.26
N PHE A 588 15.80 6.41 -18.03
CA PHE A 588 15.88 5.44 -16.94
C PHE A 588 15.01 4.22 -17.23
N GLU A 589 15.26 3.12 -16.51
CA GLU A 589 14.40 1.93 -16.60
C GLU A 589 12.97 2.22 -16.15
N GLU A 590 11.99 1.75 -16.94
CA GLU A 590 10.58 1.73 -16.56
C GLU A 590 10.40 1.02 -15.20
N LEU A 591 9.51 1.57 -14.38
CA LEU A 591 9.22 1.07 -13.03
C LEU A 591 8.32 -0.16 -13.10
N LYS A 592 8.87 -1.29 -13.57
CA LYS A 592 8.19 -2.59 -13.57
C LYS A 592 7.99 -3.06 -12.13
N HIS A 593 6.73 -3.34 -11.78
CA HIS A 593 6.39 -3.95 -10.51
C HIS A 593 6.83 -5.43 -10.48
N ILE A 594 7.14 -5.97 -9.28
CA ILE A 594 7.66 -7.35 -9.12
C ILE A 594 6.60 -8.41 -9.46
N PHE A 595 5.33 -8.07 -9.27
CA PHE A 595 4.16 -8.93 -9.53
C PHE A 595 3.32 -8.38 -10.67
N GLU A 596 2.87 -9.27 -11.56
CA GLU A 596 1.97 -8.93 -12.67
C GLU A 596 0.51 -8.84 -12.19
N PRO A 597 -0.32 -7.96 -12.79
CA PRO A 597 -1.75 -7.96 -12.56
C PRO A 597 -2.38 -9.30 -12.97
N VAL A 598 -3.13 -9.91 -12.06
CA VAL A 598 -3.72 -11.26 -12.24
C VAL A 598 -5.23 -11.30 -12.08
N ILE A 599 -5.84 -10.22 -11.60
CA ILE A 599 -7.30 -10.08 -11.51
C ILE A 599 -7.76 -8.94 -12.42
N THR A 600 -8.78 -9.20 -13.23
CA THR A 600 -9.40 -8.26 -14.15
C THR A 600 -10.90 -8.14 -13.85
N LYS A 601 -11.47 -6.94 -13.93
CA LYS A 601 -12.91 -6.69 -13.97
C LYS A 601 -13.26 -5.93 -15.26
N ALA A 602 -14.38 -6.24 -15.88
CA ALA A 602 -15.00 -5.32 -16.83
C ALA A 602 -15.63 -4.15 -16.06
N ILE A 603 -15.59 -2.94 -16.61
CA ILE A 603 -16.16 -1.73 -16.02
C ILE A 603 -16.97 -0.95 -17.05
N GLU A 604 -18.20 -0.61 -16.68
CA GLU A 604 -19.15 0.12 -17.51
C GLU A 604 -19.78 1.27 -16.72
N PRO A 605 -20.13 2.40 -17.35
CA PRO A 605 -20.85 3.45 -16.66
C PRO A 605 -22.32 3.04 -16.46
N LYS A 606 -22.93 3.37 -15.32
CA LYS A 606 -24.37 3.12 -15.09
C LYS A 606 -25.25 3.84 -16.11
N LYS A 607 -24.78 4.98 -16.64
CA LYS A 607 -25.43 5.81 -17.65
C LYS A 607 -24.58 5.79 -18.92
N PRO A 608 -25.09 5.34 -20.08
CA PRO A 608 -24.32 5.33 -21.33
C PRO A 608 -23.79 6.71 -21.76
N SER A 609 -24.42 7.81 -21.32
CA SER A 609 -23.95 9.18 -21.51
C SER A 609 -22.55 9.45 -20.93
N ASP A 610 -22.19 8.71 -19.89
CA ASP A 610 -21.00 8.99 -19.09
C ASP A 610 -19.78 8.19 -19.61
N LEU A 611 -19.94 7.39 -20.67
CA LEU A 611 -18.87 6.59 -21.29
C LEU A 611 -17.63 7.41 -21.71
N PRO A 612 -17.75 8.59 -22.35
CA PRO A 612 -16.56 9.40 -22.67
C PRO A 612 -15.82 9.87 -21.41
N LYS A 613 -16.57 10.22 -20.35
CA LYS A 613 -16.02 10.62 -19.06
C LYS A 613 -15.36 9.44 -18.35
N LEU A 614 -15.94 8.24 -18.41
CA LEU A 614 -15.33 7.02 -17.88
C LEU A 614 -14.01 6.71 -18.59
N ILE A 615 -13.96 6.81 -19.92
CA ILE A 615 -12.73 6.59 -20.71
C ILE A 615 -11.62 7.59 -20.30
N GLU A 616 -11.96 8.86 -20.09
CA GLU A 616 -11.02 9.86 -19.60
C GLU A 616 -10.53 9.54 -18.18
N VAL A 617 -11.46 9.19 -17.27
CA VAL A 617 -11.15 8.81 -15.88
C VAL A 617 -10.29 7.55 -15.82
N LEU A 618 -10.59 6.52 -16.60
CA LEU A 618 -9.80 5.30 -16.68
C LEU A 618 -8.38 5.61 -17.19
N ARG A 619 -8.25 6.36 -18.28
CA ARG A 619 -6.93 6.82 -18.77
C ARG A 619 -6.17 7.59 -17.70
N LYS A 620 -6.84 8.38 -16.85
CA LYS A 620 -6.21 9.07 -15.72
C LYS A 620 -5.81 8.13 -14.59
N VAL A 621 -6.66 7.18 -14.20
CA VAL A 621 -6.35 6.13 -13.20
C VAL A 621 -5.12 5.31 -13.59
N GLY A 622 -5.01 4.87 -14.85
CA GLY A 622 -3.84 4.12 -15.32
C GLY A 622 -2.53 4.94 -15.38
N ARG A 623 -2.62 6.29 -15.36
CA ARG A 623 -1.46 7.17 -15.17
C ARG A 623 -1.13 7.41 -13.70
N GLU A 624 -2.16 7.52 -12.85
CA GLU A 624 -2.04 7.64 -11.39
C GLU A 624 -1.39 6.36 -10.80
N ASP A 625 -1.81 5.16 -11.24
CA ASP A 625 -1.16 3.89 -10.88
C ASP A 625 -0.86 2.97 -12.11
N PRO A 626 0.39 2.96 -12.60
CA PRO A 626 0.86 2.03 -13.64
C PRO A 626 0.80 0.53 -13.32
N SER A 627 0.49 0.12 -12.09
CA SER A 627 0.24 -1.29 -11.76
C SER A 627 -1.18 -1.73 -12.12
N ILE A 628 -2.03 -0.80 -12.58
CA ILE A 628 -3.33 -1.08 -13.19
C ILE A 628 -3.18 -1.10 -14.71
N VAL A 629 -3.49 -2.24 -15.33
CA VAL A 629 -3.55 -2.35 -16.80
C VAL A 629 -4.99 -2.13 -17.24
N ILE A 630 -5.18 -1.15 -18.12
CA ILE A 630 -6.48 -0.74 -18.63
C ILE A 630 -6.54 -1.02 -20.12
N GLU A 631 -7.49 -1.87 -20.53
CA GLU A 631 -7.80 -2.13 -21.94
C GLU A 631 -9.16 -1.50 -22.27
N ILE A 632 -9.19 -0.60 -23.24
CA ILE A 632 -10.40 0.07 -23.73
C ILE A 632 -10.68 -0.47 -25.13
N ASN A 633 -11.76 -1.22 -25.30
CA ASN A 633 -12.17 -1.73 -26.60
C ASN A 633 -13.28 -0.85 -27.18
N GLU A 634 -12.88 0.10 -28.03
CA GLU A 634 -13.81 1.03 -28.69
C GLU A 634 -14.77 0.33 -29.68
N GLU A 635 -14.47 -0.91 -30.11
CA GLU A 635 -15.35 -1.70 -31.01
C GLU A 635 -16.44 -2.48 -30.25
N THR A 636 -16.13 -3.04 -29.08
CA THR A 636 -17.11 -3.79 -28.26
C THR A 636 -17.79 -2.95 -27.18
N GLY A 637 -17.24 -1.78 -26.85
CA GLY A 637 -17.66 -0.95 -25.71
C GLY A 637 -17.20 -1.47 -24.35
N GLU A 638 -16.49 -2.61 -24.31
CA GLU A 638 -15.99 -3.24 -23.09
C GLU A 638 -14.69 -2.55 -22.64
N ASN A 639 -14.67 -2.07 -21.39
CA ASN A 639 -13.47 -1.56 -20.75
C ASN A 639 -13.05 -2.55 -19.66
N LEU A 640 -11.79 -2.97 -19.66
CA LEU A 640 -11.24 -3.89 -18.67
C LEU A 640 -10.24 -3.15 -17.78
N ILE A 641 -10.35 -3.33 -16.46
CA ILE A 641 -9.35 -2.91 -15.48
C ILE A 641 -8.70 -4.14 -14.87
N SER A 642 -7.38 -4.21 -14.85
CA SER A 642 -6.62 -5.33 -14.28
C SER A 642 -5.67 -4.84 -13.21
N GLY A 643 -5.67 -5.48 -12.05
CA GLY A 643 -4.90 -5.08 -10.87
C GLY A 643 -4.26 -6.27 -10.15
N MET A 644 -3.58 -5.96 -9.05
CA MET A 644 -2.82 -6.96 -8.29
C MET A 644 -3.69 -7.91 -7.46
N GLY A 645 -4.86 -7.44 -7.01
CA GLY A 645 -5.76 -8.15 -6.11
C GLY A 645 -7.17 -7.59 -6.12
N GLU A 646 -8.08 -8.24 -5.39
CA GLU A 646 -9.50 -7.86 -5.33
C GLU A 646 -9.69 -6.51 -4.60
N LEU A 647 -8.96 -6.32 -3.49
CA LEU A 647 -8.94 -5.08 -2.70
C LEU A 647 -8.41 -3.90 -3.53
N HIS A 648 -7.34 -4.11 -4.32
CA HIS A 648 -6.83 -3.11 -5.26
C HIS A 648 -7.96 -2.58 -6.16
N LEU A 649 -8.65 -3.48 -6.88
CA LEU A 649 -9.69 -3.08 -7.83
C LEU A 649 -10.91 -2.46 -7.14
N GLU A 650 -11.27 -2.92 -5.94
CA GLU A 650 -12.36 -2.36 -5.14
C GLU A 650 -12.09 -0.91 -4.70
N ILE A 651 -10.86 -0.60 -4.28
CA ILE A 651 -10.49 0.78 -3.90
C ILE A 651 -10.54 1.71 -5.12
N ILE A 652 -10.03 1.26 -6.28
CA ILE A 652 -10.06 2.03 -7.52
C ILE A 652 -11.50 2.27 -8.01
N GLU A 653 -12.35 1.25 -7.95
CA GLU A 653 -13.78 1.35 -8.24
C GLU A 653 -14.46 2.40 -7.34
N ASN A 654 -14.20 2.36 -6.03
CA ASN A 654 -14.72 3.34 -5.08
C ASN A 654 -14.24 4.76 -5.39
N ARG A 655 -12.95 4.98 -5.69
CA ARG A 655 -12.39 6.32 -6.03
C ARG A 655 -12.96 6.89 -7.33
N ILE A 656 -13.23 6.06 -8.34
CA ILE A 656 -13.92 6.49 -9.57
C ILE A 656 -15.31 7.05 -9.26
N ILE A 657 -16.02 6.42 -8.32
CA ILE A 657 -17.35 6.85 -7.86
C ILE A 657 -17.25 8.12 -7.00
N THR A 658 -16.43 8.11 -5.93
CA THR A 658 -16.43 9.16 -4.89
C THR A 658 -15.68 10.43 -5.30
N GLU A 659 -14.55 10.33 -6.00
CA GLU A 659 -13.71 11.48 -6.34
C GLU A 659 -13.99 11.99 -7.75
N LYS A 660 -14.00 11.06 -8.72
CA LYS A 660 -14.12 11.42 -10.14
C LYS A 660 -15.59 11.58 -10.57
N ASN A 661 -16.53 11.27 -9.68
CA ASN A 661 -17.98 11.42 -9.86
C ASN A 661 -18.49 10.70 -11.13
N VAL A 662 -18.13 9.42 -11.30
CA VAL A 662 -18.65 8.56 -12.38
C VAL A 662 -19.26 7.32 -11.73
N GLU A 663 -20.58 7.17 -11.85
CA GLU A 663 -21.23 5.94 -11.38
C GLU A 663 -20.93 4.79 -12.32
N VAL A 664 -20.29 3.73 -11.81
CA VAL A 664 -19.91 2.54 -12.58
C VAL A 664 -20.65 1.28 -12.12
N LYS A 665 -20.55 0.23 -12.92
CA LYS A 665 -20.81 -1.17 -12.57
C LYS A 665 -19.58 -1.98 -12.97
N THR A 666 -19.21 -2.95 -12.15
CA THR A 666 -18.15 -3.89 -12.49
C THR A 666 -18.65 -5.32 -12.64
N SER A 667 -17.94 -6.14 -13.41
CA SER A 667 -18.15 -7.59 -13.45
C SER A 667 -17.59 -8.27 -12.21
N ALA A 668 -17.95 -9.55 -12.02
CA ALA A 668 -17.17 -10.43 -11.16
C ALA A 668 -15.68 -10.43 -11.57
N PRO A 669 -14.75 -10.61 -10.62
CA PRO A 669 -13.32 -10.71 -10.91
C PRO A 669 -13.00 -11.93 -11.77
N ILE A 670 -12.12 -11.72 -12.74
CA ILE A 670 -11.66 -12.69 -13.74
C ILE A 670 -10.16 -12.89 -13.53
N VAL A 671 -9.69 -14.14 -13.55
CA VAL A 671 -8.26 -14.43 -13.52
C VAL A 671 -7.66 -14.37 -14.93
N VAL A 672 -6.51 -13.70 -15.05
CA VAL A 672 -5.74 -13.64 -16.31
C VAL A 672 -4.85 -14.87 -16.41
N TYR A 673 -5.02 -15.65 -17.47
CA TYR A 673 -4.22 -16.86 -17.73
C TYR A 673 -3.04 -16.52 -18.66
N ARG A 674 -2.22 -17.52 -18.95
CA ARG A 674 -1.22 -17.46 -20.03
C ARG A 674 -1.34 -18.69 -20.93
N GLU A 675 -0.90 -18.57 -22.17
CA GLU A 675 -0.77 -19.69 -23.10
C GLU A 675 0.70 -20.10 -23.23
N SER A 676 0.98 -21.40 -23.33
CA SER A 676 2.33 -21.90 -23.55
C SER A 676 2.32 -23.19 -24.35
N ILE A 677 3.49 -23.79 -24.59
CA ILE A 677 3.67 -25.02 -25.36
C ILE A 677 4.56 -26.01 -24.61
N THR A 678 4.42 -27.30 -24.88
CA THR A 678 5.09 -28.37 -24.09
C THR A 678 6.14 -29.16 -24.86
N LYS A 679 6.21 -29.01 -26.18
CA LYS A 679 7.17 -29.71 -27.05
C LYS A 679 7.56 -28.85 -28.25
N LEU A 680 8.60 -29.28 -28.96
CA LEU A 680 8.95 -28.77 -30.29
C LEU A 680 7.76 -28.97 -31.26
N SER A 681 7.46 -27.95 -32.06
CA SER A 681 6.45 -27.99 -33.10
C SER A 681 6.90 -28.77 -34.34
N GLN A 682 5.97 -29.04 -35.25
CA GLN A 682 6.34 -29.26 -36.65
C GLN A 682 6.72 -27.90 -37.28
N GLU A 683 7.46 -27.93 -38.40
CA GLU A 683 7.65 -26.73 -39.22
C GLU A 683 6.35 -26.38 -39.94
N VAL A 684 5.91 -25.12 -39.86
CA VAL A 684 4.63 -24.66 -40.43
C VAL A 684 4.87 -23.52 -41.42
N GLU A 685 4.30 -23.68 -42.62
CA GLU A 685 4.29 -22.65 -43.68
C GLU A 685 3.22 -21.58 -43.41
N GLY A 686 3.65 -20.40 -43.00
CA GLY A 686 2.86 -19.18 -43.06
C GLY A 686 2.90 -18.59 -44.48
N LYS A 687 1.75 -18.46 -45.15
CA LYS A 687 1.67 -18.07 -46.57
C LYS A 687 0.83 -16.82 -46.79
N THR A 688 1.30 -15.91 -47.65
CA THR A 688 0.59 -14.66 -47.95
C THR A 688 -0.68 -14.92 -48.78
N PRO A 689 -1.73 -14.06 -48.68
CA PRO A 689 -2.96 -14.19 -49.47
C PRO A 689 -2.71 -14.26 -50.99
N ASN A 690 -1.78 -13.46 -51.51
CA ASN A 690 -1.34 -13.51 -52.90
C ASN A 690 -0.50 -14.75 -53.26
N LYS A 691 -0.17 -15.62 -52.29
CA LYS A 691 0.64 -16.85 -52.41
C LYS A 691 2.11 -16.64 -52.82
N HIS A 692 2.57 -15.40 -52.98
CA HIS A 692 3.91 -15.07 -53.48
C HIS A 692 5.00 -15.16 -52.40
N ASN A 693 4.65 -15.02 -51.12
CA ASN A 693 5.63 -15.11 -50.02
C ASN A 693 5.26 -16.20 -49.02
N LYS A 694 6.28 -16.78 -48.42
CA LYS A 694 6.21 -17.93 -47.49
C LYS A 694 7.18 -17.68 -46.34
N PHE A 695 6.81 -18.11 -45.14
CA PHE A 695 7.62 -18.05 -43.93
C PHE A 695 7.50 -19.39 -43.20
N TYR A 696 8.62 -19.96 -42.75
CA TYR A 696 8.65 -21.28 -42.14
C TYR A 696 8.99 -21.16 -40.65
N PHE A 697 8.03 -21.49 -39.79
CA PHE A 697 8.17 -21.33 -38.33
C PHE A 697 8.27 -22.66 -37.60
N VAL A 698 9.15 -22.70 -36.60
CA VAL A 698 9.24 -23.77 -35.60
C VAL A 698 9.22 -23.12 -34.22
N VAL A 699 8.35 -23.58 -33.32
CA VAL A 699 8.27 -23.11 -31.94
C VAL A 699 8.65 -24.22 -30.96
N GLU A 700 9.26 -23.85 -29.85
CA GLU A 700 9.68 -24.77 -28.80
C GLU A 700 9.59 -24.11 -27.41
N PRO A 701 9.45 -24.88 -26.31
CA PRO A 701 9.40 -24.33 -24.97
C PRO A 701 10.71 -23.63 -24.61
N LEU A 702 10.60 -22.45 -24.01
CA LEU A 702 11.73 -21.69 -23.48
C LEU A 702 12.14 -22.22 -22.09
N SER A 703 13.43 -22.17 -21.75
CA SER A 703 13.87 -22.54 -20.40
C SER A 703 13.28 -21.58 -19.34
N PRO A 704 12.80 -22.10 -18.19
CA PRO A 704 12.45 -21.28 -17.02
C PRO A 704 13.57 -20.37 -16.50
N GLU A 705 14.85 -20.74 -16.69
CA GLU A 705 15.97 -19.88 -16.29
C GLU A 705 16.00 -18.57 -17.08
N ILE A 706 15.73 -18.63 -18.39
CA ILE A 706 15.71 -17.44 -19.27
C ILE A 706 14.59 -16.50 -18.83
N TYR A 707 13.41 -17.04 -18.49
CA TYR A 707 12.34 -16.22 -17.93
C TYR A 707 12.75 -15.53 -16.63
N LYS A 708 13.44 -16.24 -15.71
CA LYS A 708 13.95 -15.63 -14.47
C LYS A 708 14.85 -14.43 -14.76
N LEU A 709 15.77 -14.56 -15.73
CA LEU A 709 16.65 -13.46 -16.13
C LEU A 709 15.89 -12.30 -16.80
N VAL A 710 14.78 -12.56 -17.50
CA VAL A 710 13.90 -11.48 -18.01
C VAL A 710 13.15 -10.79 -16.87
N LYS A 711 12.54 -11.55 -15.94
CA LYS A 711 11.78 -11.01 -14.79
C LYS A 711 12.66 -10.20 -13.84
N ASP A 712 13.88 -10.66 -13.56
CA ASP A 712 14.86 -9.94 -12.74
C ASP A 712 15.63 -8.87 -13.54
N GLY A 713 15.22 -8.56 -14.78
CA GLY A 713 15.75 -7.47 -15.61
C GLY A 713 17.14 -7.70 -16.19
N THR A 714 17.77 -8.85 -15.95
CA THR A 714 19.10 -9.19 -16.48
C THR A 714 19.08 -9.28 -18.02
N ILE A 715 18.01 -9.83 -18.60
CA ILE A 715 17.73 -9.76 -20.04
C ILE A 715 16.66 -8.67 -20.25
N SER A 716 17.03 -7.58 -20.93
CA SER A 716 16.09 -6.52 -21.30
C SER A 716 15.14 -6.98 -22.42
N GLU A 717 13.87 -6.62 -22.30
CA GLU A 717 12.89 -6.80 -23.37
C GLU A 717 13.07 -5.79 -24.52
N GLY A 718 12.59 -6.14 -25.71
CA GLY A 718 12.60 -5.32 -26.91
C GLY A 718 13.34 -5.93 -28.12
N ARG A 719 13.28 -5.20 -29.24
CA ARG A 719 13.87 -5.57 -30.53
C ARG A 719 15.40 -5.32 -30.53
N ILE A 720 16.19 -6.38 -30.64
CA ILE A 720 17.66 -6.38 -30.56
C ILE A 720 18.27 -6.00 -31.93
N LYS A 721 18.54 -4.70 -32.12
CA LYS A 721 19.08 -4.15 -33.40
C LYS A 721 20.60 -4.26 -33.56
N LYS A 722 21.36 -4.46 -32.48
CA LYS A 722 22.83 -4.63 -32.48
C LYS A 722 23.20 -5.79 -31.56
N LYS A 723 24.39 -6.39 -31.75
CA LYS A 723 24.91 -7.41 -30.83
C LYS A 723 25.09 -6.83 -29.42
N ASN A 724 24.19 -7.19 -28.51
CA ASN A 724 24.32 -6.89 -27.09
C ASN A 724 25.09 -8.05 -26.42
N LEU A 725 26.30 -7.76 -25.93
CA LEU A 725 27.18 -8.76 -25.29
C LEU A 725 26.63 -9.25 -23.95
N GLU A 726 25.91 -8.41 -23.20
CA GLU A 726 25.34 -8.73 -21.90
C GLU A 726 24.18 -9.72 -22.04
N ILE A 727 23.20 -9.41 -22.90
CA ILE A 727 22.08 -10.32 -23.23
C ILE A 727 22.63 -11.66 -23.73
N ARG A 728 23.65 -11.62 -24.59
CA ARG A 728 24.30 -12.82 -25.12
C ARG A 728 24.96 -13.66 -24.02
N GLN A 729 25.68 -13.04 -23.08
CA GLN A 729 26.29 -13.74 -21.95
C GLN A 729 25.24 -14.28 -20.97
N ALA A 730 24.16 -13.53 -20.72
CA ALA A 730 23.03 -13.94 -19.90
C ALA A 730 22.27 -15.14 -20.51
N LEU A 731 22.10 -15.19 -21.83
CA LEU A 731 21.54 -16.36 -22.52
C LEU A 731 22.48 -17.58 -22.44
N ILE A 732 23.79 -17.38 -22.63
CA ILE A 732 24.77 -18.48 -22.53
C ILE A 732 24.85 -19.03 -21.11
N SER A 733 24.68 -18.21 -20.06
CA SER A 733 24.70 -18.70 -18.67
C SER A 733 23.49 -19.57 -18.30
N THR A 734 22.38 -19.52 -19.06
CA THR A 734 21.28 -20.50 -18.95
C THR A 734 21.51 -21.76 -19.79
N GLY A 735 22.69 -21.97 -20.37
CA GLY A 735 23.03 -23.11 -21.20
C GLY A 735 22.62 -22.99 -22.68
N MET A 736 22.20 -21.82 -23.17
CA MET A 736 21.96 -21.60 -24.60
C MET A 736 23.28 -21.63 -25.38
N ASP A 737 23.29 -22.24 -26.58
CA ASP A 737 24.47 -22.24 -27.44
C ASP A 737 24.87 -20.83 -27.87
N ALA A 738 26.17 -20.59 -27.99
CA ALA A 738 26.74 -19.28 -28.30
C ALA A 738 26.40 -18.75 -29.71
N LYS A 739 25.99 -19.62 -30.65
CA LYS A 739 25.44 -19.23 -31.96
C LYS A 739 23.94 -18.99 -31.89
N GLU A 740 23.21 -19.78 -31.10
CA GLU A 740 21.77 -19.56 -30.89
C GLU A 740 21.51 -18.23 -30.17
N ALA A 741 22.34 -17.86 -29.19
CA ALA A 741 22.28 -16.56 -28.52
C ALA A 741 22.54 -15.37 -29.48
N ASP A 742 23.37 -15.53 -30.51
CA ASP A 742 23.59 -14.52 -31.57
C ASP A 742 22.37 -14.36 -32.52
N GLN A 743 21.48 -15.36 -32.55
CA GLN A 743 20.29 -15.41 -33.41
C GLN A 743 19.04 -14.77 -32.78
N VAL A 744 19.02 -14.52 -31.46
CA VAL A 744 17.90 -13.83 -30.80
C VAL A 744 17.79 -12.40 -31.31
N LYS A 745 16.60 -12.02 -31.81
CA LYS A 745 16.31 -10.68 -32.38
C LYS A 745 15.21 -9.90 -31.67
N ASN A 746 14.33 -10.56 -30.92
CA ASN A 746 13.31 -9.89 -30.11
C ASN A 746 13.06 -10.67 -28.82
N VAL A 747 12.83 -9.96 -27.72
CA VAL A 747 12.45 -10.52 -26.41
C VAL A 747 11.19 -9.78 -25.97
N PHE A 748 10.10 -10.49 -25.72
CA PHE A 748 8.80 -9.86 -25.47
C PHE A 748 7.90 -10.70 -24.56
N ASN A 749 7.46 -10.15 -23.44
CA ASN A 749 6.60 -10.76 -22.42
C ASN A 749 7.06 -12.16 -21.98
N GLY A 750 8.36 -12.35 -21.77
CA GLY A 750 8.94 -13.66 -21.40
C GLY A 750 9.00 -14.69 -22.54
N ASN A 751 8.85 -14.25 -23.79
CA ASN A 751 9.04 -15.04 -25.01
C ASN A 751 10.21 -14.49 -25.81
N ILE A 752 10.82 -15.31 -26.68
CA ILE A 752 11.94 -14.85 -27.53
C ILE A 752 11.76 -15.27 -29.00
N PHE A 753 12.25 -14.43 -29.90
CA PHE A 753 12.25 -14.66 -31.35
C PHE A 753 13.68 -14.81 -31.87
N LEU A 754 13.91 -15.86 -32.67
CA LEU A 754 15.19 -16.17 -33.31
C LEU A 754 15.06 -16.17 -34.84
N ASP A 755 16.01 -15.51 -35.49
CA ASP A 755 16.25 -15.63 -36.92
C ASP A 755 17.28 -16.73 -37.17
N LYS A 756 16.82 -17.87 -37.70
CA LYS A 756 17.67 -19.01 -38.07
C LYS A 756 17.91 -19.11 -39.60
N THR A 757 17.43 -18.13 -40.36
CA THR A 757 17.54 -18.11 -41.83
C THR A 757 18.98 -17.88 -42.30
N ARG A 758 19.26 -18.15 -43.59
CA ARG A 758 20.59 -17.98 -44.19
C ARG A 758 20.50 -17.41 -45.60
N GLY A 759 21.20 -16.29 -45.84
CA GLY A 759 21.33 -15.70 -47.18
C GLY A 759 20.04 -15.07 -47.74
N GLN A 760 19.04 -14.81 -46.90
CA GLN A 760 17.75 -14.29 -47.34
C GLN A 760 17.82 -12.83 -47.80
N VAL A 761 17.50 -12.61 -49.07
CA VAL A 761 17.42 -11.27 -49.68
C VAL A 761 16.13 -10.58 -49.24
N HIS A 762 16.14 -9.26 -49.07
CA HIS A 762 14.98 -8.46 -48.62
C HIS A 762 14.47 -8.72 -47.18
N LEU A 763 15.13 -9.57 -46.38
CA LEU A 763 14.76 -9.81 -44.97
C LEU A 763 14.59 -8.50 -44.17
N GLY A 764 15.51 -7.55 -44.34
CA GLY A 764 15.45 -6.25 -43.65
C GLY A 764 14.20 -5.41 -43.94
N GLU A 765 13.51 -5.66 -45.06
CA GLU A 765 12.25 -4.97 -45.41
C GLU A 765 11.04 -5.57 -44.69
N VAL A 766 11.09 -6.86 -44.34
CA VAL A 766 9.99 -7.59 -43.69
C VAL A 766 10.22 -7.83 -42.20
N LEU A 767 11.42 -7.55 -41.68
CA LEU A 767 11.81 -7.90 -40.31
C LEU A 767 10.98 -7.19 -39.23
N GLU A 768 10.70 -5.89 -39.39
CA GLU A 768 9.84 -5.17 -38.44
C GLU A 768 8.39 -5.71 -38.48
N MET A 769 7.90 -6.11 -39.66
CA MET A 769 6.59 -6.76 -39.82
C MET A 769 6.52 -8.15 -39.17
N ILE A 770 7.64 -8.87 -39.14
CA ILE A 770 7.79 -10.13 -38.39
C ILE A 770 7.73 -9.88 -36.89
N PHE A 771 8.39 -8.82 -36.39
CA PHE A 771 8.32 -8.47 -34.97
C PHE A 771 6.93 -8.00 -34.54
N ASP A 772 6.25 -7.18 -35.34
CA ASP A 772 4.88 -6.73 -35.06
C ASP A 772 3.92 -7.93 -34.89
N MET A 773 4.01 -8.93 -35.76
CA MET A 773 3.16 -10.12 -35.71
C MET A 773 3.58 -11.14 -34.66
N PHE A 774 4.89 -11.30 -34.40
CA PHE A 774 5.37 -12.06 -33.25
C PHE A 774 4.79 -11.48 -31.95
N GLU A 775 4.90 -10.17 -31.75
CA GLU A 775 4.34 -9.49 -30.58
C GLU A 775 2.79 -9.54 -30.55
N GLU A 776 2.09 -9.48 -31.69
CA GLU A 776 0.62 -9.71 -31.74
C GLU A 776 0.25 -11.11 -31.25
N VAL A 777 0.91 -12.16 -31.75
CA VAL A 777 0.63 -13.54 -31.31
C VAL A 777 1.03 -13.75 -29.86
N MET A 778 2.14 -13.16 -29.39
CA MET A 778 2.53 -13.24 -27.98
C MET A 778 1.59 -12.45 -27.05
N ARG A 779 0.90 -11.40 -27.52
CA ARG A 779 -0.21 -10.76 -26.77
C ARG A 779 -1.50 -11.58 -26.83
N LYS A 780 -1.76 -12.30 -27.93
CA LYS A 780 -3.04 -12.98 -28.22
C LYS A 780 -2.80 -14.38 -28.81
N GLY A 781 -2.63 -15.36 -27.92
CA GLY A 781 -2.32 -16.75 -28.25
C GLY A 781 -3.40 -17.51 -29.03
N PRO A 782 -3.08 -18.74 -29.51
CA PRO A 782 -3.97 -19.54 -30.35
C PRO A 782 -5.16 -20.20 -29.63
N LEU A 783 -5.11 -20.49 -28.33
CA LEU A 783 -6.17 -21.23 -27.62
C LEU A 783 -7.38 -20.36 -27.27
N ALA A 784 -7.13 -19.22 -26.60
CA ALA A 784 -8.16 -18.40 -25.98
C ALA A 784 -7.86 -16.88 -26.09
N ARG A 785 -6.87 -16.50 -26.90
CA ARG A 785 -6.35 -15.13 -27.03
C ARG A 785 -5.87 -14.58 -25.68
N GLU A 786 -5.33 -15.43 -24.81
CA GLU A 786 -4.60 -15.02 -23.60
C GLU A 786 -3.12 -14.77 -23.96
N PRO A 787 -2.36 -13.99 -23.17
CA PRO A 787 -0.96 -13.71 -23.48
C PRO A 787 -0.08 -14.96 -23.43
N CYS A 788 0.84 -15.10 -24.38
CA CYS A 788 1.76 -16.24 -24.44
C CYS A 788 2.92 -16.06 -23.45
N PHE A 789 3.46 -17.18 -22.97
CA PHE A 789 4.52 -17.21 -21.99
C PHE A 789 5.48 -18.38 -22.25
N GLY A 790 6.79 -18.14 -22.15
CA GLY A 790 7.80 -19.19 -22.27
C GLY A 790 7.87 -19.83 -23.67
N VAL A 791 7.59 -19.08 -24.73
CA VAL A 791 7.67 -19.57 -26.12
C VAL A 791 8.97 -19.08 -26.79
N LYS A 792 9.76 -19.99 -27.36
CA LYS A 792 10.86 -19.68 -28.28
C LYS A 792 10.36 -19.87 -29.71
N VAL A 793 10.29 -18.78 -30.47
CA VAL A 793 9.84 -18.78 -31.88
C VAL A 793 11.05 -18.70 -32.80
N ASN A 794 11.21 -19.69 -33.68
CA ASN A 794 12.27 -19.71 -34.68
C ASN A 794 11.67 -19.47 -36.07
N LEU A 795 12.23 -18.50 -36.81
CA LEU A 795 12.05 -18.40 -38.25
C LEU A 795 13.16 -19.20 -38.94
N MET A 796 12.78 -20.33 -39.52
CA MET A 796 13.69 -21.31 -40.11
C MET A 796 14.12 -20.91 -41.52
N ASP A 797 13.14 -20.51 -42.34
CA ASP A 797 13.37 -20.07 -43.72
C ASP A 797 12.25 -19.14 -44.22
N MET A 798 12.45 -18.51 -45.37
CA MET A 798 11.39 -17.75 -46.06
C MET A 798 11.57 -17.74 -47.59
N THR A 799 10.51 -17.33 -48.29
CA THR A 799 10.57 -16.98 -49.71
C THR A 799 9.87 -15.64 -49.88
N LEU A 800 10.56 -14.67 -50.46
CA LEU A 800 10.03 -13.32 -50.69
C LEU A 800 9.99 -13.04 -52.20
N HIS A 801 8.88 -12.48 -52.67
CA HIS A 801 8.72 -11.99 -54.05
C HIS A 801 9.62 -10.77 -54.28
N GLU A 802 10.27 -10.65 -55.43
CA GLU A 802 11.27 -9.58 -55.70
C GLU A 802 10.71 -8.16 -55.54
N ASP A 803 9.52 -7.88 -56.08
CA ASP A 803 8.86 -6.57 -55.93
C ASP A 803 8.20 -6.35 -54.56
N ALA A 804 8.52 -5.22 -53.92
CA ALA A 804 7.96 -4.80 -52.62
C ALA A 804 6.43 -4.67 -52.60
N ILE A 805 5.78 -4.39 -53.74
CA ILE A 805 4.31 -4.31 -53.85
C ILE A 805 3.64 -5.62 -53.43
N HIS A 806 4.28 -6.76 -53.70
CA HIS A 806 3.77 -8.08 -53.30
C HIS A 806 4.12 -8.46 -51.85
N ARG A 807 4.86 -7.60 -51.13
CA ARG A 807 5.36 -7.80 -49.75
C ARG A 807 4.75 -6.84 -48.72
N GLY A 808 3.73 -6.05 -49.06
CA GLY A 808 3.15 -5.07 -48.12
C GLY A 808 2.49 -5.70 -46.87
N PRO A 809 2.23 -4.90 -45.80
CA PRO A 809 1.71 -5.40 -44.52
C PRO A 809 0.44 -6.27 -44.64
N ALA A 810 -0.53 -5.86 -45.47
CA ALA A 810 -1.76 -6.61 -45.71
C ALA A 810 -1.54 -8.03 -46.30
N GLN A 811 -0.38 -8.29 -46.90
CA GLN A 811 0.02 -9.62 -47.37
C GLN A 811 0.80 -10.38 -46.30
N VAL A 812 1.79 -9.73 -45.70
CA VAL A 812 2.80 -10.34 -44.83
C VAL A 812 2.27 -10.60 -43.42
N TYR A 813 1.44 -9.71 -42.85
CA TYR A 813 0.91 -9.84 -41.49
C TYR A 813 0.12 -11.14 -41.28
N PRO A 814 -0.88 -11.51 -42.12
CA PRO A 814 -1.63 -12.76 -41.94
C PRO A 814 -0.74 -14.00 -42.05
N ALA A 815 0.23 -13.99 -42.97
CA ALA A 815 1.11 -15.13 -43.20
C ALA A 815 1.93 -15.48 -41.96
N ILE A 816 2.54 -14.47 -41.33
CA ILE A 816 3.39 -14.66 -40.15
C ILE A 816 2.52 -15.05 -38.94
N ARG A 817 1.41 -14.33 -38.74
CA ARG A 817 0.52 -14.57 -37.61
C ARG A 817 -0.04 -15.99 -37.59
N GLU A 818 -0.57 -16.46 -38.72
CA GLU A 818 -1.13 -17.81 -38.79
C GLU A 818 -0.04 -18.89 -38.89
N GLY A 819 1.15 -18.57 -39.41
CA GLY A 819 2.31 -19.46 -39.38
C GLY A 819 2.78 -19.76 -37.94
N ILE A 820 2.95 -18.72 -37.10
CA ILE A 820 3.34 -18.87 -35.69
C ILE A 820 2.23 -19.58 -34.90
N ARG A 821 0.95 -19.21 -35.09
CA ARG A 821 -0.19 -19.87 -34.42
C ARG A 821 -0.30 -21.34 -34.81
N GLY A 822 -0.18 -21.67 -36.09
CA GLY A 822 -0.18 -23.06 -36.56
C GLY A 822 0.96 -23.88 -35.96
N ALA A 823 2.17 -23.32 -35.89
CA ALA A 823 3.30 -23.96 -35.21
C ALA A 823 2.96 -24.24 -33.74
N MET A 824 2.44 -23.26 -33.00
CA MET A 824 2.02 -23.44 -31.59
C MET A 824 0.92 -24.49 -31.42
N LEU A 825 -0.05 -24.59 -32.32
CA LEU A 825 -1.10 -25.62 -32.27
C LEU A 825 -0.52 -27.04 -32.41
N THR A 826 0.52 -27.25 -33.23
CA THR A 826 1.21 -28.56 -33.32
C THR A 826 2.11 -28.87 -32.10
N ALA A 827 2.49 -27.84 -31.34
CA ALA A 827 3.43 -27.89 -30.21
C ALA A 827 2.80 -28.35 -28.87
N SER A 828 1.60 -28.94 -28.91
CA SER A 828 0.81 -29.35 -27.73
C SER A 828 0.60 -28.17 -26.76
N PRO A 829 -0.22 -27.18 -27.17
CA PRO A 829 -0.43 -25.95 -26.42
C PRO A 829 -1.18 -26.20 -25.11
N ILE A 830 -0.78 -25.48 -24.07
CA ILE A 830 -1.30 -25.57 -22.71
C ILE A 830 -1.74 -24.20 -22.20
N MET A 831 -2.67 -24.22 -21.25
CA MET A 831 -2.94 -23.05 -20.41
C MET A 831 -2.04 -23.10 -19.17
N LEU A 832 -1.51 -21.93 -18.79
CA LEU A 832 -0.91 -21.70 -17.48
C LEU A 832 -1.87 -20.83 -16.66
N GLU A 833 -1.96 -21.13 -15.37
CA GLU A 833 -2.70 -20.34 -14.39
C GLU A 833 -1.73 -19.61 -13.44
N PRO A 834 -2.09 -18.42 -12.96
CA PRO A 834 -1.31 -17.74 -11.94
C PRO A 834 -1.47 -18.44 -10.58
N MET A 835 -0.33 -18.66 -9.94
CA MET A 835 -0.18 -19.21 -8.60
C MET A 835 0.46 -18.15 -7.70
N GLN A 836 -0.07 -17.98 -6.50
CA GLN A 836 0.43 -17.07 -5.47
C GLN A 836 0.93 -17.87 -4.27
N VAL A 837 2.12 -17.57 -3.79
CA VAL A 837 2.66 -18.09 -2.52
C VAL A 837 2.26 -17.12 -1.42
N MET A 838 1.37 -17.56 -0.54
CA MET A 838 0.92 -16.81 0.64
C MET A 838 1.69 -17.30 1.87
N LEU A 839 2.16 -16.39 2.74
CA LEU A 839 2.35 -16.75 4.15
C LEU A 839 1.05 -16.45 4.88
N ILE A 840 0.57 -17.45 5.63
CA ILE A 840 -0.59 -17.39 6.49
C ILE A 840 -0.10 -17.46 7.93
N GLU A 841 -0.50 -16.51 8.76
CA GLU A 841 -0.26 -16.49 10.20
C GLU A 841 -1.59 -16.68 10.93
N ALA A 842 -1.63 -17.56 11.93
CA ALA A 842 -2.74 -17.68 12.87
C ALA A 842 -2.26 -18.32 14.18
N PRO A 843 -3.06 -18.30 15.26
CA PRO A 843 -2.84 -19.15 16.42
C PRO A 843 -2.75 -20.65 16.02
N VAL A 844 -1.88 -21.40 16.69
CA VAL A 844 -1.54 -22.79 16.34
C VAL A 844 -2.74 -23.75 16.35
N GLU A 845 -3.77 -23.44 17.13
CA GLU A 845 -5.04 -24.18 17.18
C GLU A 845 -5.76 -24.24 15.82
N TYR A 846 -5.66 -23.19 14.99
CA TYR A 846 -6.27 -23.15 13.66
C TYR A 846 -5.44 -23.86 12.58
N MET A 847 -4.25 -24.38 12.88
CA MET A 847 -3.37 -25.07 11.92
C MET A 847 -4.13 -26.17 11.13
N GLY A 848 -5.00 -26.93 11.82
CA GLY A 848 -5.82 -27.97 11.20
C GLY A 848 -6.87 -27.41 10.22
N ASN A 849 -7.47 -26.26 10.53
CA ASN A 849 -8.45 -25.61 9.66
C ASN A 849 -7.78 -24.90 8.48
N LEU A 850 -6.66 -24.22 8.70
CA LEU A 850 -5.82 -23.65 7.65
C LEU A 850 -5.34 -24.71 6.66
N THR A 851 -4.88 -25.87 7.14
CA THR A 851 -4.47 -26.98 6.28
C THR A 851 -5.63 -27.51 5.45
N LYS A 852 -6.85 -27.59 6.00
CA LYS A 852 -8.06 -27.97 5.24
C LYS A 852 -8.42 -26.92 4.18
N LEU A 853 -8.38 -25.63 4.53
CA LEU A 853 -8.69 -24.52 3.64
C LEU A 853 -7.71 -24.45 2.45
N VAL A 854 -6.41 -24.53 2.72
CA VAL A 854 -5.39 -24.54 1.66
C VAL A 854 -5.63 -25.72 0.72
N ASN A 855 -5.90 -26.92 1.25
CA ASN A 855 -6.17 -28.10 0.42
C ASN A 855 -7.50 -28.01 -0.36
N SER A 856 -8.58 -27.45 0.21
CA SER A 856 -9.86 -27.30 -0.51
C SER A 856 -9.76 -26.32 -1.69
N MET A 857 -8.85 -25.35 -1.58
CA MET A 857 -8.51 -24.39 -2.64
C MET A 857 -7.41 -24.91 -3.60
N ARG A 858 -7.08 -26.22 -3.59
CA ARG A 858 -6.02 -26.83 -4.42
C ARG A 858 -4.63 -26.22 -4.17
N GLY A 859 -4.44 -25.62 -3.01
CA GLY A 859 -3.15 -25.12 -2.56
C GLY A 859 -2.22 -26.22 -2.07
N GLN A 860 -0.93 -25.92 -2.03
CA GLN A 860 0.13 -26.80 -1.55
C GLN A 860 0.87 -26.11 -0.40
N LEU A 861 1.03 -26.78 0.73
CA LEU A 861 1.86 -26.28 1.84
C LEU A 861 3.34 -26.52 1.50
N PHE A 862 4.14 -25.46 1.59
CA PHE A 862 5.59 -25.45 1.33
C PHE A 862 6.41 -25.54 2.62
N ASP A 863 6.00 -24.80 3.64
CA ASP A 863 6.73 -24.63 4.89
C ASP A 863 5.75 -24.32 6.01
N VAL A 864 6.02 -24.82 7.22
CA VAL A 864 5.19 -24.65 8.41
C VAL A 864 6.12 -24.44 9.60
N ASN A 865 6.25 -23.19 10.04
CA ASN A 865 7.04 -22.84 11.22
C ASN A 865 6.11 -22.49 12.38
N GLN A 866 6.43 -22.96 13.58
CA GLN A 866 5.73 -22.58 14.79
C GLN A 866 6.65 -21.70 15.66
N GLU A 867 6.21 -20.50 16.00
CA GLU A 867 6.89 -19.65 17.00
C GLU A 867 5.93 -19.37 18.17
N GLY A 868 6.15 -20.08 19.29
CA GLY A 868 5.29 -19.98 20.47
C GLY A 868 3.86 -20.46 20.20
N ALA A 869 2.89 -19.56 20.40
CA ALA A 869 1.46 -19.82 20.20
C ALA A 869 0.98 -19.65 18.75
N PHE A 870 1.82 -19.17 17.85
CA PHE A 870 1.46 -18.89 16.45
C PHE A 870 2.10 -19.89 15.48
N VAL A 871 1.40 -20.14 14.38
CA VAL A 871 1.87 -20.93 13.23
C VAL A 871 1.93 -20.05 11.99
N PHE A 872 3.02 -20.21 11.25
CA PHE A 872 3.36 -19.50 10.02
C PHE A 872 3.44 -20.51 8.87
N ILE A 873 2.39 -20.57 8.04
CA ILE A 873 2.23 -21.53 6.95
C ILE A 873 2.51 -20.83 5.61
N LYS A 874 3.58 -21.24 4.90
CA LYS A 874 3.76 -20.87 3.48
C LYS A 874 2.96 -21.83 2.64
N ALA A 875 1.96 -21.32 1.90
CA ALA A 875 1.11 -22.10 1.02
C ALA A 875 1.07 -21.48 -0.38
N LYS A 876 1.24 -22.28 -1.44
CA LYS A 876 1.04 -21.83 -2.83
C LYS A 876 -0.38 -22.19 -3.27
N LEU A 877 -1.16 -21.21 -3.71
CA LEU A 877 -2.56 -21.40 -4.13
C LEU A 877 -2.78 -20.83 -5.55
N PRO A 878 -3.69 -21.42 -6.36
CA PRO A 878 -4.13 -20.84 -7.62
C PRO A 878 -5.01 -19.61 -7.38
N VAL A 879 -4.76 -18.48 -8.08
CA VAL A 879 -5.52 -17.23 -7.86
C VAL A 879 -7.02 -17.41 -8.10
N MET A 880 -7.42 -18.28 -9.04
CA MET A 880 -8.83 -18.59 -9.32
C MET A 880 -9.54 -19.24 -8.14
N ASN A 881 -8.79 -19.97 -7.30
CA ASN A 881 -9.28 -20.60 -6.08
C ASN A 881 -9.19 -19.67 -4.86
N MET A 882 -8.55 -18.50 -4.99
CA MET A 882 -8.40 -17.47 -3.95
C MET A 882 -9.44 -16.33 -4.05
N LEU A 883 -10.41 -16.40 -4.97
CA LEU A 883 -11.52 -15.44 -4.98
C LEU A 883 -12.31 -15.56 -3.67
N GLY A 884 -12.48 -14.46 -2.93
CA GLY A 884 -13.04 -14.49 -1.57
C GLY A 884 -12.09 -15.00 -0.48
N TRP A 885 -10.79 -15.18 -0.76
CA TRP A 885 -9.77 -15.69 0.18
C TRP A 885 -9.81 -15.03 1.56
N SER A 886 -9.93 -13.70 1.62
CA SER A 886 -9.98 -12.96 2.90
C SER A 886 -11.20 -13.33 3.76
N SER A 887 -12.33 -13.71 3.14
CA SER A 887 -13.54 -14.18 3.84
C SER A 887 -13.39 -15.62 4.31
N GLU A 888 -12.88 -16.50 3.44
CA GLU A 888 -12.65 -17.91 3.74
C GLU A 888 -11.56 -18.12 4.81
N LEU A 889 -10.46 -17.36 4.72
CA LEU A 889 -9.41 -17.32 5.76
C LEU A 889 -9.98 -16.84 7.09
N ARG A 890 -10.74 -15.73 7.08
CA ARG A 890 -11.45 -15.22 8.27
C ARG A 890 -12.38 -16.27 8.85
N SER A 891 -13.13 -17.01 8.03
CA SER A 891 -14.00 -18.08 8.51
C SER A 891 -13.22 -19.25 9.11
N ALA A 892 -12.14 -19.71 8.45
CA ALA A 892 -11.32 -20.84 8.91
C ALA A 892 -10.48 -20.57 10.17
N THR A 893 -10.29 -19.29 10.51
CA THR A 893 -9.46 -18.80 11.63
C THR A 893 -10.23 -17.91 12.61
N GLU A 894 -11.55 -17.83 12.47
CA GLU A 894 -12.44 -16.95 13.27
C GLU A 894 -12.01 -15.47 13.27
N GLY A 895 -11.30 -15.03 12.22
CA GLY A 895 -10.78 -13.67 12.05
C GLY A 895 -9.39 -13.41 12.62
N ARG A 896 -8.73 -14.43 13.20
CA ARG A 896 -7.36 -14.36 13.75
C ARG A 896 -6.28 -14.63 12.72
N GLY A 897 -6.66 -15.12 11.54
CA GLY A 897 -5.79 -15.45 10.43
C GLY A 897 -5.47 -14.23 9.57
N VAL A 898 -4.19 -13.88 9.48
CA VAL A 898 -3.66 -12.89 8.54
C VAL A 898 -2.95 -13.62 7.41
N SER A 899 -2.94 -13.04 6.21
CA SER A 899 -2.14 -13.58 5.11
C SER A 899 -1.46 -12.49 4.29
N SER A 900 -0.36 -12.86 3.64
CA SER A 900 0.49 -11.95 2.88
C SER A 900 1.06 -12.65 1.65
N LEU A 901 1.09 -11.95 0.51
CA LEU A 901 1.69 -12.46 -0.72
C LEU A 901 3.22 -12.40 -0.63
N VAL A 902 3.88 -13.53 -0.86
CA VAL A 902 5.34 -13.72 -0.80
C VAL A 902 5.95 -13.82 -2.19
N ASP A 903 5.31 -14.57 -3.10
CA ASP A 903 5.79 -14.75 -4.49
C ASP A 903 4.63 -15.08 -5.45
N GLN A 904 4.87 -14.91 -6.75
CA GLN A 904 3.90 -15.14 -7.81
C GLN A 904 4.58 -15.80 -9.02
N SER A 905 3.95 -16.87 -9.54
CA SER A 905 4.43 -17.66 -10.66
C SER A 905 3.28 -18.12 -11.55
N PHE A 906 3.56 -18.51 -12.80
CA PHE A 906 2.59 -19.20 -13.65
C PHE A 906 2.93 -20.69 -13.70
N GLU A 907 1.95 -21.55 -13.45
CA GLU A 907 2.10 -23.01 -13.51
C GLU A 907 1.09 -23.65 -14.45
N ARG A 908 1.36 -24.87 -14.92
CA ARG A 908 0.48 -25.56 -15.86
C ARG A 908 -0.87 -25.88 -15.21
N LEU A 909 -1.95 -25.37 -15.81
CA LEU A 909 -3.31 -25.72 -15.45
C LEU A 909 -3.53 -27.24 -15.63
N PRO A 910 -4.19 -27.95 -14.68
CA PRO A 910 -4.53 -29.36 -14.83
C PRO A 910 -5.26 -29.65 -16.15
N SER A 911 -4.93 -30.78 -16.77
CA SER A 911 -5.37 -31.06 -18.16
C SER A 911 -6.87 -31.32 -18.23
N GLU A 912 -7.45 -31.76 -17.11
CA GLU A 912 -8.87 -31.98 -16.86
C GLU A 912 -9.67 -30.66 -16.80
N LEU A 913 -9.01 -29.56 -16.39
CA LEU A 913 -9.62 -28.23 -16.28
C LEU A 913 -9.43 -27.40 -17.56
N GLN A 914 -8.35 -27.64 -18.32
CA GLN A 914 -7.96 -26.82 -19.46
C GLN A 914 -9.08 -26.66 -20.51
N GLN A 915 -9.76 -27.75 -20.89
CA GLN A 915 -10.83 -27.66 -21.90
C GLN A 915 -11.99 -26.76 -21.46
N LYS A 916 -12.38 -26.85 -20.18
CA LYS A 916 -13.45 -26.02 -19.61
C LYS A 916 -13.04 -24.56 -19.56
N VAL A 917 -11.87 -24.26 -18.98
CA VAL A 917 -11.36 -22.88 -18.84
C VAL A 917 -11.20 -22.21 -20.21
N VAL A 918 -10.67 -22.92 -21.21
CA VAL A 918 -10.56 -22.39 -22.58
C VAL A 918 -11.93 -22.05 -23.17
N GLN A 919 -12.94 -22.91 -23.01
CA GLN A 919 -14.29 -22.64 -23.51
C GLN A 919 -14.98 -21.50 -22.76
N ASP A 920 -14.80 -21.40 -21.44
CA ASP A 920 -15.34 -20.29 -20.63
C ASP A 920 -14.71 -18.94 -21.05
N ILE A 921 -13.39 -18.90 -21.30
CA ILE A 921 -12.71 -17.69 -21.83
C ILE A 921 -13.16 -17.36 -23.26
N LYS A 922 -13.29 -18.35 -24.14
CA LYS A 922 -13.79 -18.14 -25.52
C LYS A 922 -15.19 -17.52 -25.50
N LYS A 923 -16.10 -18.11 -24.73
CA LYS A 923 -17.48 -17.63 -24.57
C LYS A 923 -17.51 -16.20 -24.03
N ARG A 924 -16.68 -15.88 -23.03
CA ARG A 924 -16.54 -14.53 -22.46
C ARG A 924 -16.11 -13.51 -23.53
N LYS A 925 -15.07 -13.83 -24.31
CA LYS A 925 -14.51 -12.96 -25.36
C LYS A 925 -15.30 -12.98 -26.69
N GLY A 926 -16.45 -13.64 -26.76
CA GLY A 926 -17.22 -13.79 -28.00
C GLY A 926 -16.49 -14.57 -29.12
N LEU A 927 -15.51 -15.41 -28.77
CA LEU A 927 -14.69 -16.17 -29.72
C LEU A 927 -15.36 -17.49 -30.11
N THR A 928 -15.37 -17.79 -31.41
CA THR A 928 -15.69 -19.14 -31.93
C THR A 928 -14.42 -19.93 -32.23
N ASP A 929 -14.49 -21.26 -32.31
CA ASP A 929 -13.33 -22.09 -32.67
C ASP A 929 -12.71 -21.69 -34.03
N ALA A 930 -13.55 -21.32 -34.99
CA ALA A 930 -13.12 -20.78 -36.28
C ALA A 930 -12.36 -19.43 -36.17
N MET A 931 -12.63 -18.59 -35.16
CA MET A 931 -11.95 -17.31 -34.94
C MET A 931 -10.60 -17.45 -34.21
N VAL A 932 -10.36 -18.57 -33.52
CA VAL A 932 -9.04 -18.89 -32.94
C VAL A 932 -8.15 -19.69 -33.87
N GLY A 933 -8.72 -20.39 -34.87
CA GLY A 933 -7.99 -21.18 -35.86
C GLY A 933 -7.83 -22.65 -35.46
N VAL A 934 -8.85 -23.20 -34.77
CA VAL A 934 -8.93 -24.61 -34.33
C VAL A 934 -9.88 -25.39 -35.22
#